data_AF-A0A671SB06-F1
#
_entry.id   AF-A0A671SB06-F1
#
_cell.length_a   1.000
_cell.length_b   1.000
_cell.length_c   1.000
_cell.angle_alpha   90.00
_cell.angle_beta   90.00
_cell.angle_gamma   90.00
#
_symmetry.space_group_name_H-M   'P 1'
#
loop_
_entity.id
_entity.type
_entity.pdbx_description
1 polymer ?
#
loop_
_entity_poly.entity_id
_entity_poly.type
_entity_poly.pdbx_seq_one_letter_code
_entity_poly.pdbx_strand_id
1 'polypeptide(L)'
;MTAFINTANINFKWDPKSLEIRTLAVERLLEPLVTQVTTLVNSSNKGPSNKKKGRSKKAHVLAASVETATQNFLEKGEKIAKESQFLKDELTAAVEDVRKQGESMKLASGEFAEDPCSSVKRGNMVRAARALLSAVTHLLVLADMADVYQLLLQLKLVRHILVKVRNAGTEQDLGIQYKALKPEVDKLNMMAAKRQQELKDVHHKDQMAAARGVLQRNVPMLYTALRACLQHPDVAAYKANRDLIYKQLQHAVSGISNAAQAASSDDSSFSQSAGGGELAYALNNFDKQIIVDPLSFSEERFRPSLEERLESIISGAALMADSSCTRDDRRERIVAECNSVRQALQDLLSEYMGNVGARQILFFLLAYYGFPHTWSLIILLDGKPNFFCSLFISNLACSISNNEEGVKLVRMAASQLETLCPQVINAALALAAKPNSKVAQDNMDLFKDQWEKQVRVLTDAVDDITSIDDFLCVSENHILEDVNKCVIALQEKDVDGLDRTAGAIRGRAARVVHVVISEMDNYEPGVYTEKVLEATKLLTDTVMPRFTEQVEAAVEALSTNPSQPVDENEFIDASRLVYDGVRDIRKAVLMIRTPEELDDSDFETEDFDSRSRTSVQTEDDQLIAGQSARAIMAQLSQEQKAKIAEQVASFQEEKSKLDAEVSKWDDSGNDIIVLAKQMCMIMMEMTDFTRGKGPLKNTSDVISAAKKIAEAGSRMDKLGRAIADQCPDSACKQDLLAYLQRIALYCHQLNICSKVKAEVQNLGGELVVSGVDSAMSLIQAAKNLMNSVVSTVKASYVASTKYQKSQGMQNLNMPAISWRMKAPEKKPLVKREKQDDGQTNKVKRSSQKKHINPVQALSEFKAMDSI
;
A
#
# COMPACT_ATOMS: atom_id res chain seq x y z
N MET A 1 -46.17 -0.15 -5.30
CA MET A 1 -46.55 -1.55 -5.51
C MET A 1 -45.28 -2.39 -5.32
N THR A 2 -45.01 -2.78 -4.08
CA THR A 2 -43.83 -3.57 -3.69
C THR A 2 -43.97 -4.97 -4.28
N ALA A 3 -43.21 -5.25 -5.34
CA ALA A 3 -43.16 -6.60 -5.91
C ALA A 3 -42.52 -7.54 -4.90
N PHE A 4 -43.30 -8.47 -4.34
CA PHE A 4 -42.80 -9.58 -3.55
C PHE A 4 -41.84 -10.40 -4.43
N ILE A 5 -40.54 -10.22 -4.24
CA ILE A 5 -39.54 -11.08 -4.86
C ILE A 5 -39.52 -12.39 -4.09
N ASN A 6 -39.78 -13.49 -4.79
CA ASN A 6 -39.74 -14.83 -4.21
C ASN A 6 -38.32 -15.11 -3.65
N THR A 7 -38.25 -15.37 -2.34
CA THR A 7 -37.02 -15.56 -1.55
C THR A 7 -36.31 -16.87 -1.84
N ALA A 8 -37.01 -17.86 -2.43
CA ALA A 8 -36.56 -19.24 -2.59
C ALA A 8 -35.33 -19.51 -3.50
N ASN A 9 -34.66 -18.47 -4.03
CA ASN A 9 -33.61 -18.61 -5.07
C ASN A 9 -32.39 -17.70 -4.86
N ILE A 10 -32.04 -17.37 -3.61
CA ILE A 10 -30.78 -16.67 -3.29
C ILE A 10 -29.71 -17.72 -2.99
N ASN A 11 -28.65 -17.74 -3.80
CA ASN A 11 -27.50 -18.61 -3.58
C ASN A 11 -26.62 -18.00 -2.49
N PHE A 12 -26.90 -18.35 -1.23
CA PHE A 12 -26.16 -17.91 -0.05
C PHE A 12 -25.09 -18.93 0.32
N LYS A 13 -23.82 -18.54 0.29
CA LYS A 13 -22.68 -19.45 0.45
C LYS A 13 -22.11 -19.52 1.88
N TRP A 14 -22.76 -18.89 2.86
CA TRP A 14 -22.26 -18.84 4.23
C TRP A 14 -22.95 -19.89 5.11
N ASP A 15 -22.16 -20.75 5.77
CA ASP A 15 -22.67 -21.72 6.73
C ASP A 15 -23.08 -21.04 8.04
N PRO A 16 -24.38 -21.08 8.43
CA PRO A 16 -24.88 -20.51 9.68
C PRO A 16 -24.28 -21.14 10.94
N LYS A 17 -23.64 -22.31 10.84
CA LYS A 17 -22.97 -22.96 11.97
C LYS A 17 -21.49 -22.56 12.12
N SER A 18 -20.93 -21.83 11.16
CA SER A 18 -19.57 -21.35 11.21
C SER A 18 -19.44 -20.16 12.17
N LEU A 19 -18.43 -20.17 13.04
CA LEU A 19 -18.08 -19.03 13.91
C LEU A 19 -17.05 -18.10 13.27
N GLU A 20 -16.90 -18.16 11.95
CA GLU A 20 -15.96 -17.33 11.21
C GLU A 20 -16.38 -15.85 11.24
N ILE A 21 -15.55 -15.01 11.86
CA ILE A 21 -15.79 -13.56 11.98
C ILE A 21 -15.27 -12.87 10.73
N ARG A 22 -16.19 -12.45 9.84
CA ARG A 22 -15.86 -11.78 8.57
C ARG A 22 -15.94 -10.24 8.61
N THR A 23 -16.37 -9.68 9.75
CA THR A 23 -16.64 -8.24 9.91
C THR A 23 -15.76 -7.61 10.98
N LEU A 24 -15.15 -6.46 10.65
CA LEU A 24 -14.31 -5.68 11.57
C LEU A 24 -15.06 -5.20 12.82
N ALA A 25 -16.34 -4.86 12.69
CA ALA A 25 -17.15 -4.43 13.84
C ALA A 25 -17.32 -5.57 14.86
N VAL A 26 -17.62 -6.78 14.39
CA VAL A 26 -17.74 -7.96 15.25
C VAL A 26 -16.41 -8.29 15.91
N GLU A 27 -15.30 -8.19 15.18
CA GLU A 27 -13.95 -8.39 15.73
C GLU A 27 -13.58 -7.37 16.81
N ARG A 28 -13.77 -6.07 16.54
CA ARG A 28 -13.49 -5.00 17.50
C ARG A 28 -14.33 -5.12 18.78
N LEU A 29 -15.57 -5.61 18.66
CA LEU A 29 -16.44 -5.87 19.81
C LEU A 29 -15.97 -7.07 20.62
N LEU A 30 -15.47 -8.13 19.97
CA LEU A 30 -15.05 -9.37 20.63
C LEU A 30 -13.62 -9.32 21.17
N GLU A 31 -12.70 -8.60 20.54
CA GLU A 31 -11.28 -8.50 20.92
C GLU A 31 -11.03 -8.16 22.41
N PRO A 32 -11.67 -7.11 23.00
CA PRO A 32 -11.50 -6.83 24.42
C PRO A 32 -12.07 -7.94 25.31
N LEU A 33 -13.16 -8.59 24.90
CA LEU A 33 -13.79 -9.69 25.64
C LEU A 33 -12.91 -10.95 25.62
N VAL A 34 -12.39 -11.32 24.45
CA VAL A 34 -11.45 -12.43 24.26
C VAL A 34 -10.18 -12.22 25.09
N THR A 35 -9.62 -11.01 25.05
CA THR A 35 -8.39 -10.66 25.79
C THR A 35 -8.60 -10.76 27.31
N GLN A 36 -9.72 -10.26 27.82
CA GLN A 36 -10.06 -10.34 29.26
C GLN A 36 -10.30 -11.78 29.72
N VAL A 37 -11.07 -12.56 28.96
CA VAL A 37 -11.32 -13.98 29.25
C VAL A 37 -10.00 -14.77 29.20
N THR A 38 -9.15 -14.54 28.20
CA THR A 38 -7.85 -15.21 28.05
C THR A 38 -6.88 -14.86 29.20
N THR A 39 -6.88 -13.61 29.66
CA THR A 39 -6.08 -13.17 30.81
C THR A 39 -6.56 -13.82 32.11
N LEU A 40 -7.88 -13.90 32.32
CA LEU A 40 -8.50 -14.59 33.46
C LEU A 40 -8.16 -16.09 33.49
N VAL A 41 -8.14 -16.74 32.31
CA VAL A 41 -7.74 -18.14 32.11
C VAL A 41 -6.26 -18.35 32.40
N ASN A 42 -5.36 -17.57 31.81
CA ASN A 42 -3.91 -17.80 31.92
C ASN A 42 -3.37 -17.50 33.33
N SER A 43 -4.09 -16.67 34.08
CA SER A 43 -3.81 -16.41 35.49
C SER A 43 -4.21 -17.56 36.43
N SER A 44 -4.79 -18.66 35.90
CA SER A 44 -5.23 -19.83 36.69
C SER A 44 -4.14 -20.90 36.86
N ASN A 45 -3.08 -20.87 36.02
CA ASN A 45 -1.95 -21.79 36.10
C ASN A 45 -0.90 -21.42 37.17
N LYS A 46 -1.11 -20.36 37.95
CA LYS A 46 -0.25 -20.01 39.09
C LYS A 46 -0.94 -20.47 40.36
N GLY A 47 -0.30 -21.38 41.08
CA GLY A 47 -0.79 -21.91 42.36
C GLY A 47 -1.14 -20.83 43.39
N PRO A 48 -1.91 -21.18 44.43
CA PRO A 48 -2.44 -20.21 45.38
C PRO A 48 -1.33 -19.37 46.02
N SER A 49 -1.47 -18.05 45.98
CA SER A 49 -0.55 -17.12 46.63
C SER A 49 -0.75 -17.15 48.14
N ASN A 50 0.30 -17.46 48.91
CA ASN A 50 0.34 -17.49 50.38
C ASN A 50 0.24 -16.09 51.06
N LYS A 51 -0.47 -15.11 50.48
CA LYS A 51 -0.60 -13.75 51.05
C LYS A 51 -2.03 -13.45 51.51
N LYS A 52 -2.13 -12.65 52.58
CA LYS A 52 -3.35 -12.31 53.33
C LYS A 52 -4.53 -11.90 52.43
N LYS A 53 -5.70 -12.44 52.81
CA LYS A 53 -7.03 -12.28 52.22
C LYS A 53 -7.46 -10.81 52.16
N GLY A 54 -7.53 -10.23 50.96
CA GLY A 54 -8.21 -8.97 50.70
C GLY A 54 -9.56 -9.23 50.04
N ARG A 55 -10.67 -8.86 50.71
CA ARG A 55 -11.99 -8.79 50.07
C ARG A 55 -11.94 -7.68 49.01
N SER A 56 -11.94 -8.02 47.72
CA SER A 56 -12.02 -7.02 46.66
C SER A 56 -13.44 -6.46 46.62
N LYS A 57 -13.66 -5.28 47.21
CA LYS A 57 -14.92 -4.52 47.13
C LYS A 57 -15.35 -4.18 45.69
N LYS A 58 -14.59 -4.57 44.66
CA LYS A 58 -14.89 -4.30 43.24
C LYS A 58 -15.48 -5.50 42.48
N ALA A 59 -15.49 -6.71 43.06
CA ALA A 59 -15.94 -7.91 42.36
C ALA A 59 -17.46 -7.90 42.08
N HIS A 60 -18.28 -7.48 43.05
CA HIS A 60 -19.72 -7.35 42.88
C HIS A 60 -20.09 -6.26 41.86
N VAL A 61 -19.32 -5.17 41.81
CA VAL A 61 -19.49 -4.09 40.82
C VAL A 61 -19.22 -4.61 39.41
N LEU A 62 -18.19 -5.44 39.23
CA LEU A 62 -17.87 -6.06 37.93
C LEU A 62 -18.93 -7.10 37.51
N ALA A 63 -19.41 -7.92 38.45
CA ALA A 63 -20.49 -8.87 38.17
C ALA A 63 -21.78 -8.16 37.74
N ALA A 64 -22.19 -7.11 38.47
CA ALA A 64 -23.34 -6.28 38.10
C ALA A 64 -23.14 -5.58 36.74
N SER A 65 -21.92 -5.13 36.44
CA SER A 65 -21.59 -4.53 35.15
C SER A 65 -21.74 -5.53 33.99
N VAL A 66 -21.30 -6.78 34.17
CA VAL A 66 -21.46 -7.85 33.17
C VAL A 66 -22.94 -8.19 32.97
N GLU A 67 -23.72 -8.22 34.06
CA GLU A 67 -25.17 -8.43 34.00
C GLU A 67 -25.87 -7.33 33.19
N THR A 68 -25.62 -6.06 33.51
CA THR A 68 -26.19 -4.92 32.75
C THR A 68 -25.77 -4.96 31.28
N ALA A 69 -24.50 -5.28 30.99
CA ALA A 69 -24.02 -5.37 29.61
C ALA A 69 -24.73 -6.49 28.82
N THR A 70 -24.93 -7.64 29.46
CA THR A 70 -25.62 -8.79 28.85
C THR A 70 -27.09 -8.47 28.60
N GLN A 71 -27.75 -7.79 29.53
CA GLN A 71 -29.14 -7.37 29.38
C GLN A 71 -29.32 -6.36 28.22
N ASN A 72 -28.47 -5.33 28.16
CA ASN A 72 -28.48 -4.37 27.05
C ASN A 72 -28.23 -5.04 25.69
N PHE A 73 -27.38 -6.06 25.66
CA PHE A 73 -27.09 -6.84 24.46
C PHE A 73 -28.29 -7.70 24.04
N LEU A 74 -28.99 -8.33 25.00
CA LEU A 74 -30.21 -9.09 24.75
C LEU A 74 -31.34 -8.23 24.18
N GLU A 75 -31.57 -7.04 24.73
CA GLU A 75 -32.59 -6.11 24.21
C GLU A 75 -32.37 -5.77 22.73
N LYS A 76 -31.11 -5.56 22.35
CA LYS A 76 -30.72 -5.28 20.96
C LYS A 76 -30.82 -6.52 20.08
N GLY A 77 -30.39 -7.68 20.58
CA GLY A 77 -30.53 -8.97 19.89
C GLY A 77 -31.99 -9.31 19.61
N GLU A 78 -32.88 -9.08 20.58
CA GLU A 78 -34.32 -9.29 20.41
C GLU A 78 -34.93 -8.36 19.37
N LYS A 79 -34.50 -7.10 19.32
CA LYS A 79 -34.93 -6.15 18.29
C LYS A 79 -34.52 -6.65 16.90
N ILE A 80 -33.25 -7.03 16.72
CA ILE A 80 -32.72 -7.57 15.46
C ILE A 80 -33.49 -8.83 15.04
N ALA A 81 -33.71 -9.78 15.96
CA ALA A 81 -34.46 -11.00 15.68
C ALA A 81 -35.92 -10.71 15.29
N LYS A 82 -36.58 -9.72 15.92
CA LYS A 82 -37.95 -9.33 15.59
C LYS A 82 -38.07 -8.69 14.20
N GLU A 83 -37.13 -7.83 13.86
CA GLU A 83 -37.10 -7.07 12.59
C GLU A 83 -36.59 -7.92 11.41
N SER A 84 -35.88 -9.03 11.68
CA SER A 84 -35.33 -9.86 10.62
C SER A 84 -36.41 -10.64 9.85
N GLN A 85 -36.31 -10.59 8.53
CA GLN A 85 -37.12 -11.38 7.60
C GLN A 85 -36.46 -12.71 7.19
N PHE A 86 -35.19 -12.90 7.57
CA PHE A 86 -34.36 -14.08 7.24
C PHE A 86 -33.63 -14.57 8.50
N LEU A 87 -33.48 -15.88 8.67
CA LEU A 87 -32.90 -16.49 9.88
C LEU A 87 -33.58 -16.04 11.18
N LYS A 88 -34.88 -15.70 11.13
CA LYS A 88 -35.61 -15.17 12.30
C LYS A 88 -35.63 -16.18 13.44
N ASP A 89 -35.90 -17.45 13.13
CA ASP A 89 -35.98 -18.50 14.14
C ASP A 89 -34.60 -18.81 14.73
N GLU A 90 -33.56 -18.82 13.89
CA GLU A 90 -32.16 -19.01 14.31
C GLU A 90 -31.64 -17.85 15.16
N LEU A 91 -31.93 -16.60 14.77
CA LEU A 91 -31.60 -15.41 15.57
C LEU A 91 -32.34 -15.43 16.90
N THR A 92 -33.62 -15.81 16.91
CA THR A 92 -34.41 -15.93 18.14
C THR A 92 -33.83 -17.00 19.06
N ALA A 93 -33.44 -18.16 18.51
CA ALA A 93 -32.78 -19.22 19.26
C ALA A 93 -31.40 -18.81 19.79
N ALA A 94 -30.61 -18.06 19.01
CA ALA A 94 -29.31 -17.55 19.44
C ALA A 94 -29.44 -16.51 20.56
N VAL A 95 -30.45 -15.64 20.50
CA VAL A 95 -30.79 -14.71 21.61
C VAL A 95 -31.16 -15.50 22.87
N GLU A 96 -31.92 -16.59 22.74
CA GLU A 96 -32.27 -17.45 23.87
C GLU A 96 -31.04 -18.13 24.48
N ASP A 97 -30.11 -18.61 23.66
CA ASP A 97 -28.86 -19.18 24.17
C ASP A 97 -28.00 -18.13 24.88
N VAL A 98 -27.88 -16.91 24.32
CA VAL A 98 -27.20 -15.79 25.00
C VAL A 98 -27.86 -15.49 26.35
N ARG A 99 -29.19 -15.53 26.44
CA ARG A 99 -29.92 -15.32 27.72
C ARG A 99 -29.58 -16.40 28.72
N LYS A 100 -29.62 -17.66 28.31
CA LYS A 100 -29.28 -18.81 29.14
C LYS A 100 -27.83 -18.77 29.63
N GLN A 101 -26.86 -18.50 28.75
CA GLN A 101 -25.46 -18.38 29.14
C GLN A 101 -25.21 -17.13 29.99
N GLY A 102 -25.95 -16.05 29.75
CA GLY A 102 -25.92 -14.81 30.53
C GLY A 102 -26.32 -15.03 31.98
N GLU A 103 -27.41 -15.76 32.23
CA GLU A 103 -27.85 -16.15 33.57
C GLU A 103 -26.82 -17.06 34.26
N SER A 104 -26.23 -18.02 33.54
CA SER A 104 -25.15 -18.85 34.08
C SER A 104 -23.92 -18.03 34.49
N MET A 105 -23.54 -17.05 33.67
CA MET A 105 -22.44 -16.13 33.98
C MET A 105 -22.75 -15.22 35.16
N LYS A 106 -23.98 -14.71 35.26
CA LYS A 106 -24.46 -13.93 36.42
C LYS A 106 -24.34 -14.73 37.72
N LEU A 107 -24.84 -15.97 37.74
CA LEU A 107 -24.74 -16.84 38.92
C LEU A 107 -23.27 -17.12 39.29
N ALA A 108 -22.47 -17.58 38.32
CA ALA A 108 -21.08 -17.96 38.58
C ALA A 108 -20.19 -16.76 38.96
N SER A 109 -20.44 -15.57 38.40
CA SER A 109 -19.74 -14.34 38.76
C SER A 109 -20.17 -13.81 40.14
N GLY A 110 -21.44 -13.97 40.52
CA GLY A 110 -21.94 -13.69 41.86
C GLY A 110 -21.29 -14.58 42.92
N GLU A 111 -21.30 -15.89 42.73
CA GLU A 111 -20.66 -16.85 43.64
C GLU A 111 -19.15 -16.59 43.79
N PHE A 112 -18.47 -16.24 42.69
CA PHE A 112 -17.06 -15.85 42.70
C PHE A 112 -16.84 -14.50 43.40
N ALA A 113 -17.74 -13.53 43.24
CA ALA A 113 -17.64 -12.23 43.92
C ALA A 113 -17.75 -12.37 45.44
N GLU A 114 -18.56 -13.34 45.92
CA GLU A 114 -18.68 -13.69 47.34
C GLU A 114 -17.44 -14.42 47.88
N ASP A 115 -16.82 -15.27 47.07
CA ASP A 115 -15.61 -16.03 47.43
C ASP A 115 -14.56 -16.03 46.30
N PRO A 116 -13.82 -14.92 46.14
CA PRO A 116 -12.88 -14.73 45.03
C PRO A 116 -11.59 -15.55 45.17
N CYS A 117 -11.40 -16.21 46.31
CA CYS A 117 -10.22 -17.06 46.57
C CYS A 117 -10.47 -18.53 46.19
N SER A 118 -11.71 -18.92 45.92
CA SER A 118 -12.05 -20.27 45.49
C SER A 118 -11.62 -20.53 44.05
N SER A 119 -10.68 -21.47 43.87
CA SER A 119 -10.23 -21.93 42.55
C SER A 119 -11.37 -22.57 41.75
N VAL A 120 -12.28 -23.29 42.43
CA VAL A 120 -13.44 -23.95 41.82
C VAL A 120 -14.45 -22.93 41.31
N LYS A 121 -14.84 -21.95 42.14
CA LYS A 121 -15.78 -20.89 41.74
C LYS A 121 -15.21 -20.01 40.63
N ARG A 122 -13.90 -19.71 40.68
CA ARG A 122 -13.18 -19.06 39.59
C ARG A 122 -13.23 -19.87 38.29
N GLY A 123 -13.01 -21.19 38.37
CA GLY A 123 -13.10 -22.10 37.22
C GLY A 123 -14.51 -22.17 36.63
N ASN A 124 -15.56 -22.16 37.47
CA ASN A 124 -16.96 -22.10 37.05
C ASN A 124 -17.27 -20.79 36.31
N MET A 125 -16.87 -19.65 36.87
CA MET A 125 -17.02 -18.33 36.23
C MET A 125 -16.30 -18.29 34.88
N VAL A 126 -15.08 -18.81 34.78
CA VAL A 126 -14.33 -18.84 33.51
C VAL A 126 -15.03 -19.70 32.46
N ARG A 127 -15.61 -20.84 32.84
CA ARG A 127 -16.41 -21.69 31.92
C ARG A 127 -17.67 -20.98 31.44
N ALA A 128 -18.41 -20.34 32.35
CA ALA A 128 -19.60 -19.56 32.03
C ALA A 128 -19.26 -18.37 31.10
N ALA A 129 -18.14 -17.68 31.34
CA ALA A 129 -17.68 -16.58 30.49
C ALA A 129 -17.32 -17.04 29.07
N ARG A 130 -16.69 -18.21 28.91
CA ARG A 130 -16.40 -18.80 27.59
C ARG A 130 -17.67 -19.20 26.84
N ALA A 131 -18.63 -19.81 27.53
CA ALA A 131 -19.92 -20.17 26.95
C ALA A 131 -20.71 -18.94 26.51
N LEU A 132 -20.75 -17.89 27.34
CA LEU A 132 -21.35 -16.61 26.98
C LEU A 132 -20.67 -15.96 25.78
N LEU A 133 -19.33 -15.93 25.75
CA LEU A 133 -18.57 -15.39 24.61
C LEU A 133 -18.89 -16.15 23.30
N SER A 134 -19.01 -17.49 23.37
CA SER A 134 -19.41 -18.31 22.22
C SER A 134 -20.82 -17.98 21.74
N ALA A 135 -21.78 -17.88 22.65
CA ALA A 135 -23.17 -17.55 22.32
C ALA A 135 -23.30 -16.13 21.72
N VAL A 136 -22.61 -15.15 22.31
CA VAL A 136 -22.54 -13.76 21.80
C VAL A 136 -21.91 -13.72 20.41
N THR A 137 -20.82 -14.45 20.19
CA THR A 137 -20.17 -14.55 18.87
C THR A 137 -21.13 -15.13 17.83
N HIS A 138 -21.83 -16.21 18.17
CA HIS A 138 -22.80 -16.85 17.29
C HIS A 138 -23.95 -15.90 16.91
N LEU A 139 -24.51 -15.17 17.88
CA LEU A 139 -25.56 -14.18 17.61
C LEU A 139 -25.06 -13.05 16.67
N LEU A 140 -23.85 -12.54 16.90
CA LEU A 140 -23.27 -11.48 16.06
C LEU A 140 -23.00 -11.96 14.62
N VAL A 141 -22.54 -13.20 14.46
CA VAL A 141 -22.35 -13.82 13.14
C VAL A 141 -23.68 -13.98 12.40
N LEU A 142 -24.73 -14.47 13.09
CA LEU A 142 -26.07 -14.59 12.49
C LEU A 142 -26.68 -13.23 12.12
N ALA A 143 -26.43 -12.19 12.92
CA ALA A 143 -26.87 -10.83 12.60
C ALA A 143 -26.16 -10.29 11.35
N ASP A 144 -24.85 -10.54 11.20
CA ASP A 144 -24.10 -10.18 9.99
C ASP A 144 -24.61 -10.93 8.76
N MET A 145 -24.94 -12.22 8.90
CA MET A 145 -25.56 -13.02 7.83
C MET A 145 -26.90 -12.43 7.37
N ALA A 146 -27.72 -11.94 8.29
CA ALA A 146 -28.98 -11.29 7.96
C ALA A 146 -28.77 -10.00 7.15
N ASP A 147 -27.79 -9.16 7.54
CA ASP A 147 -27.41 -7.95 6.79
C ASP A 147 -26.91 -8.28 5.37
N VAL A 148 -26.06 -9.30 5.23
CA VAL A 148 -25.59 -9.77 3.90
C VAL A 148 -26.76 -10.28 3.07
N TYR A 149 -27.70 -11.03 3.66
CA TYR A 149 -28.87 -11.52 2.95
C TYR A 149 -29.78 -10.38 2.44
N GLN A 150 -29.98 -9.34 3.24
CA GLN A 150 -30.71 -8.14 2.82
C GLN A 150 -30.04 -7.47 1.62
N LEU A 151 -28.71 -7.38 1.62
CA LEU A 151 -27.94 -6.87 0.48
C LEU A 151 -28.14 -7.72 -0.79
N LEU A 152 -28.15 -9.05 -0.66
CA LEU A 152 -28.39 -9.97 -1.78
C LEU A 152 -29.84 -9.89 -2.32
N LEU A 153 -30.83 -9.66 -1.44
CA LEU A 153 -32.21 -9.37 -1.86
C LEU A 153 -32.29 -8.10 -2.70
N GLN A 154 -31.65 -7.03 -2.24
CA GLN A 154 -31.60 -5.76 -2.96
C GLN A 154 -30.89 -5.91 -4.31
N LEU A 155 -29.79 -6.69 -4.37
CA LEU A 155 -29.11 -7.05 -5.63
C LEU A 155 -30.04 -7.77 -6.61
N LYS A 156 -30.84 -8.72 -6.12
CA LYS A 156 -31.80 -9.47 -6.95
C LYS A 156 -32.89 -8.54 -7.51
N LEU A 157 -33.37 -7.58 -6.72
CA LEU A 157 -34.33 -6.56 -7.16
C LEU A 157 -33.75 -5.69 -8.28
N VAL A 158 -32.55 -5.13 -8.06
CA VAL A 158 -31.86 -4.30 -9.06
C VAL A 158 -31.64 -5.09 -10.35
N ARG A 159 -31.19 -6.35 -10.26
CA ARG A 159 -31.02 -7.23 -11.44
C ARG A 159 -32.32 -7.43 -12.21
N HIS A 160 -33.43 -7.64 -11.51
CA HIS A 160 -34.75 -7.82 -12.14
C HIS A 160 -35.21 -6.55 -12.87
N ILE A 161 -35.05 -5.37 -12.25
CA ILE A 161 -35.42 -4.10 -12.87
C ILE A 161 -34.50 -3.77 -14.04
N LEU A 162 -33.20 -4.06 -13.96
CA LEU A 162 -32.25 -3.89 -15.07
C LEU A 162 -32.67 -4.66 -16.33
N VAL A 163 -33.18 -5.88 -16.18
CA VAL A 163 -33.74 -6.67 -17.30
C VAL A 163 -34.93 -5.95 -17.92
N LYS A 164 -35.83 -5.36 -17.09
CA LYS A 164 -36.98 -4.59 -17.59
C LYS A 164 -36.55 -3.33 -18.32
N VAL A 165 -35.57 -2.59 -17.79
CA VAL A 165 -35.00 -1.40 -18.43
C VAL A 165 -34.43 -1.77 -19.80
N ARG A 166 -33.62 -2.84 -19.89
CA ARG A 166 -33.06 -3.32 -21.16
C ARG A 166 -34.13 -3.66 -22.20
N ASN A 167 -35.22 -4.26 -21.77
CA ASN A 167 -36.28 -4.79 -22.63
C ASN A 167 -37.41 -3.79 -22.89
N ALA A 168 -37.29 -2.55 -22.41
CA ALA A 168 -38.30 -1.52 -22.64
C ALA A 168 -38.48 -1.26 -24.14
N GLY A 169 -39.73 -1.35 -24.61
CA GLY A 169 -40.07 -1.24 -26.03
C GLY A 169 -40.41 0.17 -26.51
N THR A 170 -40.61 1.12 -25.58
CA THR A 170 -40.96 2.52 -25.89
C THR A 170 -40.22 3.47 -24.95
N GLU A 171 -40.04 4.73 -25.36
CA GLU A 171 -39.38 5.74 -24.50
C GLU A 171 -40.15 5.98 -23.20
N GLN A 172 -41.49 5.91 -23.25
CA GLN A 172 -42.34 6.07 -22.08
C GLN A 172 -42.11 4.94 -21.07
N ASP A 173 -42.12 3.68 -21.52
CA ASP A 173 -41.84 2.54 -20.66
C ASP A 173 -40.41 2.60 -20.11
N LEU A 174 -39.43 2.94 -20.95
CA LEU A 174 -38.04 3.14 -20.52
C LEU A 174 -37.93 4.18 -19.39
N GLY A 175 -38.61 5.32 -19.52
CA GLY A 175 -38.67 6.35 -18.49
C GLY A 175 -39.30 5.86 -17.18
N ILE A 176 -40.37 5.06 -17.26
CA ILE A 176 -41.02 4.46 -16.10
C ILE A 176 -40.09 3.46 -15.40
N GLN A 177 -39.48 2.53 -16.15
CA GLN A 177 -38.57 1.52 -15.57
C GLN A 177 -37.32 2.18 -14.97
N TYR A 178 -36.76 3.21 -15.61
CA TYR A 178 -35.59 3.92 -15.09
C TYR A 178 -35.91 4.69 -13.80
N LYS A 179 -37.07 5.35 -13.73
CA LYS A 179 -37.54 6.03 -12.53
C LYS A 179 -37.77 5.07 -11.36
N ALA A 180 -38.15 3.82 -11.64
CA ALA A 180 -38.22 2.75 -10.65
C ALA A 180 -36.84 2.18 -10.29
N LEU A 181 -35.90 2.10 -11.23
CA LEU A 181 -34.55 1.55 -11.01
C LEU A 181 -33.69 2.43 -10.11
N LYS A 182 -33.70 3.75 -10.34
CA LYS A 182 -32.77 4.69 -9.69
C LYS A 182 -32.76 4.60 -8.15
N PRO A 183 -33.90 4.66 -7.44
CA PRO A 183 -33.90 4.55 -5.98
C PRO A 183 -33.40 3.19 -5.48
N GLU A 184 -33.67 2.11 -6.22
CA GLU A 184 -33.23 0.76 -5.84
C GLU A 184 -31.72 0.57 -6.01
N VAL A 185 -31.12 1.22 -7.01
CA VAL A 185 -29.66 1.27 -7.21
C VAL A 185 -28.99 2.12 -6.12
N ASP A 186 -29.59 3.25 -5.75
CA ASP A 186 -29.05 4.12 -4.69
C ASP A 186 -29.07 3.41 -3.33
N LYS A 187 -30.17 2.72 -3.01
CA LYS A 187 -30.29 1.86 -1.83
C LYS A 187 -29.27 0.73 -1.84
N LEU A 188 -29.10 0.04 -2.98
CA LEU A 188 -28.08 -1.00 -3.14
C LEU A 188 -26.67 -0.44 -2.88
N ASN A 189 -26.35 0.72 -3.46
CA ASN A 189 -25.05 1.33 -3.30
C ASN A 189 -24.75 1.68 -1.83
N MET A 190 -25.73 2.19 -1.09
CA MET A 190 -25.59 2.49 0.34
C MET A 190 -25.32 1.22 1.16
N MET A 191 -26.08 0.15 0.92
CA MET A 191 -25.88 -1.13 1.61
C MET A 191 -24.51 -1.75 1.28
N ALA A 192 -24.11 -1.70 0.01
CA ALA A 192 -22.80 -2.16 -0.43
C ALA A 192 -21.64 -1.33 0.15
N ALA A 193 -21.83 -0.01 0.31
CA ALA A 193 -20.85 0.87 0.95
C ALA A 193 -20.63 0.52 2.42
N LYS A 194 -21.72 0.28 3.16
CA LYS A 194 -21.66 -0.18 4.56
C LYS A 194 -20.88 -1.48 4.65
N ARG A 195 -21.20 -2.46 3.79
CA ARG A 195 -20.49 -3.75 3.75
C ARG A 195 -19.01 -3.58 3.42
N GLN A 196 -18.66 -2.72 2.46
CA GLN A 196 -17.27 -2.45 2.09
C GLN A 196 -16.44 -1.99 3.30
N GLN A 197 -16.98 -1.11 4.14
CA GLN A 197 -16.27 -0.63 5.34
C GLN A 197 -16.05 -1.75 6.37
N GLU A 198 -16.98 -2.70 6.43
CA GLU A 198 -17.05 -3.78 7.40
C GLU A 198 -16.18 -5.00 7.04
N LEU A 199 -15.91 -5.24 5.74
CA LEU A 199 -15.06 -6.33 5.29
C LEU A 199 -13.66 -6.27 5.92
N LYS A 200 -13.05 -7.42 6.17
CA LYS A 200 -11.67 -7.49 6.70
C LYS A 200 -10.63 -7.43 5.59
N ASP A 201 -10.85 -8.21 4.54
CA ASP A 201 -9.94 -8.36 3.41
C ASP A 201 -9.99 -7.12 2.51
N VAL A 202 -8.86 -6.44 2.38
CA VAL A 202 -8.66 -5.26 1.51
C VAL A 202 -8.99 -5.61 0.06
N HIS A 203 -8.67 -6.83 -0.40
CA HIS A 203 -9.01 -7.27 -1.74
C HIS A 203 -10.51 -7.22 -2.01
N HIS A 204 -11.31 -7.78 -1.11
CA HIS A 204 -12.78 -7.74 -1.22
C HIS A 204 -13.34 -6.32 -1.07
N LYS A 205 -12.69 -5.43 -0.29
CA LYS A 205 -13.10 -4.01 -0.22
C LYS A 205 -12.98 -3.32 -1.56
N ASP A 206 -11.88 -3.53 -2.26
CA ASP A 206 -11.64 -2.84 -3.53
C ASP A 206 -12.45 -3.44 -4.66
N GLN A 207 -12.64 -4.77 -4.67
CA GLN A 207 -13.60 -5.40 -5.57
C GLN A 207 -15.01 -4.82 -5.39
N MET A 208 -15.44 -4.64 -4.13
CA MET A 208 -16.72 -4.02 -3.80
C MET A 208 -16.78 -2.57 -4.30
N ALA A 209 -15.74 -1.77 -4.05
CA ALA A 209 -15.65 -0.39 -4.49
C ALA A 209 -15.74 -0.28 -6.02
N ALA A 210 -14.98 -1.10 -6.74
CA ALA A 210 -14.96 -1.17 -8.20
C ALA A 210 -16.33 -1.51 -8.78
N ALA A 211 -16.94 -2.58 -8.27
CA ALA A 211 -18.23 -3.04 -8.74
C ALA A 211 -19.35 -2.02 -8.47
N ARG A 212 -19.31 -1.34 -7.31
CA ARG A 212 -20.20 -0.22 -7.00
C ARG A 212 -20.02 0.95 -7.97
N GLY A 213 -18.77 1.34 -8.26
CA GLY A 213 -18.45 2.41 -9.20
C GLY A 213 -18.99 2.13 -10.61
N VAL A 214 -18.75 0.91 -11.13
CA VAL A 214 -19.27 0.48 -12.44
C VAL A 214 -20.80 0.49 -12.45
N LEU A 215 -21.45 0.02 -11.38
CA LEU A 215 -22.92 0.04 -11.27
C LEU A 215 -23.47 1.46 -11.35
N GLN A 216 -22.93 2.39 -10.54
CA GLN A 216 -23.42 3.77 -10.51
C GLN A 216 -23.19 4.51 -11.83
N ARG A 217 -22.03 4.30 -12.46
CA ARG A 217 -21.66 4.94 -13.73
C ARG A 217 -22.51 4.44 -14.89
N ASN A 218 -22.70 3.12 -15.00
CA ASN A 218 -23.28 2.52 -16.19
C ASN A 218 -24.82 2.59 -16.21
N VAL A 219 -25.51 2.80 -15.08
CA VAL A 219 -26.98 2.89 -15.03
C VAL A 219 -27.51 4.07 -15.86
N PRO A 220 -27.00 5.32 -15.71
CA PRO A 220 -27.37 6.43 -16.59
C PRO A 220 -26.97 6.20 -18.06
N MET A 221 -25.79 5.65 -18.32
CA MET A 221 -25.31 5.37 -19.68
C MET A 221 -26.18 4.33 -20.40
N LEU A 222 -26.68 3.33 -19.66
CA LEU A 222 -27.62 2.35 -20.21
C LEU A 222 -28.93 3.02 -20.64
N TYR A 223 -29.44 3.97 -19.84
CA TYR A 223 -30.66 4.71 -20.17
C TYR A 223 -30.50 5.53 -21.46
N THR A 224 -29.40 6.27 -21.62
CA THR A 224 -29.15 7.05 -22.84
C THR A 224 -28.96 6.16 -24.06
N ALA A 225 -28.19 5.08 -23.93
CA ALA A 225 -27.98 4.10 -25.01
C ALA A 225 -29.29 3.43 -25.44
N LEU A 226 -30.17 3.07 -24.49
CA LEU A 226 -31.49 2.51 -24.77
C LEU A 226 -32.42 3.51 -25.45
N ARG A 227 -32.42 4.77 -24.99
CA ARG A 227 -33.20 5.84 -25.61
C ARG A 227 -32.77 6.05 -27.06
N ALA A 228 -31.46 6.09 -27.32
CA ALA A 228 -30.92 6.18 -28.67
C ALA A 228 -31.31 4.98 -29.56
N CYS A 229 -31.28 3.75 -29.01
CA CYS A 229 -31.76 2.54 -29.70
C CYS A 229 -33.23 2.63 -30.13
N LEU A 230 -34.08 3.22 -29.27
CA LEU A 230 -35.52 3.33 -29.54
C LEU A 230 -35.83 4.40 -30.59
N GLN A 231 -35.06 5.49 -30.62
CA GLN A 231 -35.21 6.55 -31.63
C GLN A 231 -34.62 6.19 -32.98
N HIS A 232 -33.51 5.41 -32.99
CA HIS A 232 -32.80 5.01 -34.21
C HIS A 232 -32.60 3.49 -34.26
N PRO A 233 -33.67 2.70 -34.48
CA PRO A 233 -33.60 1.22 -34.47
C PRO A 233 -32.74 0.62 -35.58
N ASP A 234 -32.46 1.40 -36.63
CA ASP A 234 -31.64 1.09 -37.80
C ASP A 234 -30.12 1.13 -37.51
N VAL A 235 -29.70 1.83 -36.45
CA VAL A 235 -28.27 2.02 -36.13
C VAL A 235 -27.76 0.88 -35.24
N ALA A 236 -27.04 -0.08 -35.83
CA ALA A 236 -26.48 -1.24 -35.13
C ALA A 236 -25.51 -0.87 -33.99
N ALA A 237 -24.79 0.25 -34.11
CA ALA A 237 -23.83 0.73 -33.10
C ALA A 237 -24.49 0.99 -31.74
N TYR A 238 -25.72 1.53 -31.71
CA TYR A 238 -26.44 1.74 -30.44
C TYR A 238 -26.81 0.43 -29.76
N LYS A 239 -27.24 -0.58 -30.53
CA LYS A 239 -27.58 -1.92 -29.98
C LYS A 239 -26.34 -2.58 -29.39
N ALA A 240 -25.22 -2.54 -30.09
CA ALA A 240 -23.93 -3.05 -29.61
C ALA A 240 -23.51 -2.35 -28.32
N ASN A 241 -23.61 -1.01 -28.27
CA ASN A 241 -23.25 -0.24 -27.08
C ASN A 241 -24.16 -0.58 -25.87
N ARG A 242 -25.47 -0.63 -26.08
CA ARG A 242 -26.45 -1.04 -25.07
C ARG A 242 -26.13 -2.42 -24.48
N ASP A 243 -25.89 -3.42 -25.33
CA ASP A 243 -25.66 -4.79 -24.87
C ASP A 243 -24.33 -4.91 -24.10
N LEU A 244 -23.31 -4.14 -24.49
CA LEU A 244 -22.04 -4.07 -23.77
C LEU A 244 -22.19 -3.44 -22.38
N ILE A 245 -22.87 -2.28 -22.29
CA ILE A 245 -23.15 -1.61 -20.99
C ILE A 245 -23.97 -2.53 -20.08
N TYR A 246 -24.99 -3.19 -20.62
CA TYR A 246 -25.82 -4.12 -19.88
C TYR A 246 -25.02 -5.32 -19.33
N LYS A 247 -24.14 -5.90 -20.16
CA LYS A 247 -23.25 -6.99 -19.73
C LYS A 247 -22.33 -6.52 -18.58
N GLN A 248 -21.77 -5.31 -18.66
CA GLN A 248 -20.96 -4.73 -17.59
C GLN A 248 -21.76 -4.54 -16.29
N LEU A 249 -23.01 -4.06 -16.38
CA LEU A 249 -23.90 -3.93 -15.22
C LEU A 249 -24.20 -5.29 -14.57
N GLN A 250 -24.39 -6.35 -15.37
CA GLN A 250 -24.56 -7.69 -14.84
C GLN A 250 -23.30 -8.19 -14.11
N HIS A 251 -22.11 -7.96 -14.69
CA HIS A 251 -20.84 -8.28 -14.04
C HIS A 251 -20.65 -7.49 -12.73
N ALA A 252 -21.00 -6.21 -12.70
CA ALA A 252 -20.92 -5.38 -11.49
C ALA A 252 -21.85 -5.91 -10.38
N VAL A 253 -23.11 -6.24 -10.70
CA VAL A 253 -24.05 -6.85 -9.75
C VAL A 253 -23.52 -8.18 -9.21
N SER A 254 -22.94 -9.03 -10.06
CA SER A 254 -22.28 -10.27 -9.64
C SER A 254 -21.04 -10.01 -8.77
N GLY A 255 -20.25 -8.98 -9.09
CA GLY A 255 -19.07 -8.58 -8.32
C GLY A 255 -19.43 -8.13 -6.90
N ILE A 256 -20.45 -7.27 -6.75
CA ILE A 256 -20.99 -6.88 -5.43
C ILE A 256 -21.46 -8.12 -4.66
N SER A 257 -22.17 -9.04 -5.32
CA SER A 257 -22.65 -10.29 -4.70
C SER A 257 -21.50 -11.18 -4.19
N ASN A 258 -20.41 -11.31 -4.95
CA ASN A 258 -19.27 -12.13 -4.59
C ASN A 258 -18.48 -11.50 -3.44
N ALA A 259 -18.13 -10.21 -3.56
CA ALA A 259 -17.40 -9.47 -2.53
C ALA A 259 -18.18 -9.36 -1.21
N ALA A 260 -19.51 -9.19 -1.27
CA ALA A 260 -20.36 -9.10 -0.08
C ALA A 260 -20.30 -10.37 0.79
N GLN A 261 -20.24 -11.53 0.14
CA GLN A 261 -20.24 -12.83 0.79
C GLN A 261 -18.83 -13.25 1.25
N ALA A 262 -17.77 -12.54 0.83
CA ALA A 262 -16.37 -12.88 1.07
C ALA A 262 -16.10 -14.38 0.86
N ALA A 263 -16.73 -14.96 -0.17
CA ALA A 263 -16.53 -16.37 -0.49
C ALA A 263 -15.06 -16.53 -0.87
N SER A 264 -14.34 -17.41 -0.17
CA SER A 264 -12.98 -17.80 -0.55
C SER A 264 -13.00 -18.17 -2.03
N SER A 265 -12.37 -17.37 -2.87
CA SER A 265 -11.95 -17.85 -4.17
C SER A 265 -10.94 -18.95 -3.90
N ASP A 266 -11.31 -20.20 -4.19
CA ASP A 266 -10.38 -21.34 -4.24
C ASP A 266 -9.21 -21.10 -5.23
N ASP A 267 -9.27 -20.02 -6.02
CA ASP A 267 -8.22 -19.47 -6.88
C ASP A 267 -7.07 -18.73 -6.15
N SER A 268 -7.09 -18.67 -4.81
CA SER A 268 -5.92 -18.21 -4.03
C SER A 268 -4.69 -19.12 -4.17
N SER A 269 -4.85 -20.29 -4.81
CA SER A 269 -3.74 -21.21 -5.13
C SER A 269 -3.13 -21.02 -6.53
N PHE A 270 -3.77 -20.25 -7.42
CA PHE A 270 -3.27 -19.94 -8.77
C PHE A 270 -3.03 -18.43 -9.03
N SER A 271 -3.45 -17.57 -8.11
CA SER A 271 -2.92 -16.21 -8.00
C SER A 271 -1.78 -16.22 -6.98
N GLN A 272 -0.58 -16.61 -7.42
CA GLN A 272 0.61 -16.25 -6.65
C GLN A 272 0.53 -14.74 -6.36
N SER A 273 0.59 -14.42 -5.08
CA SER A 273 0.73 -13.08 -4.51
C SER A 273 1.88 -12.32 -5.17
N ALA A 274 1.62 -11.70 -6.31
CA ALA A 274 2.42 -10.63 -6.88
C ALA A 274 1.64 -9.34 -6.59
N GLY A 275 1.66 -8.94 -5.32
CA GLY A 275 0.99 -7.72 -4.90
C GLY A 275 1.58 -6.49 -5.61
N GLY A 276 2.88 -6.49 -5.93
CA GLY A 276 3.55 -5.44 -6.71
C GLY A 276 3.80 -5.79 -8.19
N GLY A 277 4.66 -5.00 -8.83
CA GLY A 277 5.11 -5.21 -10.20
C GLY A 277 5.90 -6.50 -10.40
N GLU A 278 5.68 -7.18 -11.53
CA GLU A 278 6.32 -8.47 -11.84
C GLU A 278 7.85 -8.35 -11.95
N LEU A 279 8.33 -7.29 -12.60
CA LEU A 279 9.77 -7.02 -12.74
C LEU A 279 10.38 -6.56 -11.41
N ALA A 280 9.67 -5.73 -10.65
CA ALA A 280 10.07 -5.31 -9.31
C ALA A 280 10.21 -6.52 -8.36
N TYR A 281 9.25 -7.44 -8.39
CA TYR A 281 9.31 -8.69 -7.65
C TYR A 281 10.48 -9.57 -8.11
N ALA A 282 10.69 -9.72 -9.42
CA ALA A 282 11.78 -10.50 -9.98
C ALA A 282 13.15 -9.96 -9.54
N LEU A 283 13.37 -8.64 -9.63
CA LEU A 283 14.57 -7.96 -9.17
C LEU A 283 14.82 -8.17 -7.66
N ASN A 284 13.80 -7.90 -6.83
CA ASN A 284 13.89 -8.06 -5.37
C ASN A 284 14.13 -9.53 -4.95
N ASN A 285 13.55 -10.48 -5.68
CA ASN A 285 13.73 -11.90 -5.40
C ASN A 285 15.10 -12.39 -5.86
N PHE A 286 15.61 -11.89 -6.99
CA PHE A 286 16.97 -12.19 -7.45
C PHE A 286 18.02 -11.71 -6.45
N ASP A 287 17.88 -10.47 -5.96
CA ASP A 287 18.74 -9.88 -4.93
C ASP A 287 18.77 -10.71 -3.62
N LYS A 288 17.64 -11.32 -3.22
CA LYS A 288 17.60 -12.24 -2.07
C LYS A 288 18.32 -13.57 -2.30
N GLN A 289 18.37 -14.04 -3.55
CA GLN A 289 18.85 -15.38 -3.90
C GLN A 289 20.31 -15.40 -4.36
N ILE A 290 20.92 -14.23 -4.61
CA ILE A 290 22.28 -14.11 -5.11
C ILE A 290 23.35 -14.48 -4.05
N ILE A 291 23.00 -14.43 -2.76
CA ILE A 291 23.89 -14.83 -1.66
C ILE A 291 23.60 -16.27 -1.26
N VAL A 292 24.54 -17.15 -1.60
CA VAL A 292 24.51 -18.59 -1.29
C VAL A 292 25.71 -18.91 -0.41
N ASP A 293 25.57 -19.83 0.54
CA ASP A 293 26.73 -20.32 1.31
C ASP A 293 27.72 -21.01 0.35
N PRO A 294 28.98 -20.52 0.23
CA PRO A 294 29.97 -21.04 -0.70
C PRO A 294 30.22 -22.55 -0.58
N LEU A 295 30.01 -23.13 0.61
CA LEU A 295 30.20 -24.56 0.86
C LEU A 295 28.99 -25.42 0.42
N SER A 296 27.84 -24.80 0.15
CA SER A 296 26.59 -25.44 -0.29
C SER A 296 26.29 -25.21 -1.78
N PHE A 297 27.12 -24.41 -2.45
CA PHE A 297 26.96 -24.09 -3.86
C PHE A 297 27.14 -25.35 -4.72
N SER A 298 26.12 -25.64 -5.53
CA SER A 298 26.12 -26.72 -6.52
C SER A 298 25.89 -26.12 -7.89
N GLU A 299 26.87 -26.28 -8.78
CA GLU A 299 26.85 -25.74 -10.14
C GLU A 299 25.58 -26.20 -10.90
N GLU A 300 25.25 -27.50 -10.84
CA GLU A 300 24.10 -28.09 -11.53
C GLU A 300 22.75 -27.49 -11.12
N ARG A 301 22.64 -26.90 -9.93
CA ARG A 301 21.38 -26.38 -9.38
C ARG A 301 21.32 -24.86 -9.34
N PHE A 302 22.38 -24.19 -8.88
CA PHE A 302 22.35 -22.75 -8.60
C PHE A 302 22.66 -21.89 -9.81
N ARG A 303 23.59 -22.34 -10.69
CA ARG A 303 23.96 -21.57 -11.88
C ARG A 303 22.79 -21.47 -12.88
N PRO A 304 22.13 -22.58 -13.30
CA PRO A 304 20.98 -22.49 -14.19
C PRO A 304 19.85 -21.65 -13.60
N SER A 305 19.60 -21.76 -12.28
CA SER A 305 18.53 -21.00 -11.63
C SER A 305 18.82 -19.50 -11.57
N LEU A 306 20.05 -19.07 -11.29
CA LEU A 306 20.42 -17.65 -11.27
C LEU A 306 20.44 -17.07 -12.69
N GLU A 307 20.96 -17.80 -13.67
CA GLU A 307 20.97 -17.39 -15.07
C GLU A 307 19.54 -17.28 -15.63
N GLU A 308 18.67 -18.27 -15.38
CA GLU A 308 17.26 -18.24 -15.80
C GLU A 308 16.50 -17.05 -15.19
N ARG A 309 16.70 -16.78 -13.89
CA ARG A 309 16.08 -15.63 -13.22
C ARG A 309 16.59 -14.29 -13.76
N LEU A 310 17.89 -14.18 -14.02
CA LEU A 310 18.45 -12.97 -14.61
C LEU A 310 17.91 -12.76 -16.03
N GLU A 311 17.83 -13.80 -16.86
CA GLU A 311 17.24 -13.68 -18.20
C GLU A 311 15.74 -13.36 -18.15
N SER A 312 15.01 -13.81 -17.11
CA SER A 312 13.63 -13.36 -16.87
C SER A 312 13.55 -11.85 -16.57
N ILE A 313 14.45 -11.32 -15.75
CA ILE A 313 14.57 -9.87 -15.48
C ILE A 313 14.92 -9.11 -16.78
N ILE A 314 15.90 -9.60 -17.54
CA ILE A 314 16.32 -8.97 -18.79
C ILE A 314 15.20 -8.99 -19.82
N SER A 315 14.42 -10.06 -19.90
CA SER A 315 13.23 -10.14 -20.77
C SER A 315 12.18 -9.09 -20.37
N GLY A 316 11.95 -8.89 -19.07
CA GLY A 316 11.08 -7.82 -18.58
C GLY A 316 11.60 -6.42 -18.91
N ALA A 317 12.90 -6.19 -18.75
CA ALA A 317 13.56 -4.94 -19.13
C ALA A 317 13.56 -4.70 -20.65
N ALA A 318 13.64 -5.75 -21.47
CA ALA A 318 13.55 -5.67 -22.92
C ALA A 318 12.18 -5.15 -23.37
N LEU A 319 11.07 -5.57 -22.73
CA LEU A 319 9.73 -5.01 -23.00
C LEU A 319 9.66 -3.48 -22.74
N MET A 320 10.43 -2.99 -21.76
CA MET A 320 10.55 -1.54 -21.52
C MET A 320 11.40 -0.87 -22.61
N ALA A 321 12.53 -1.46 -22.99
CA ALA A 321 13.43 -0.90 -24.00
C ALA A 321 12.81 -0.89 -25.42
N ASP A 322 12.12 -1.96 -25.80
CA ASP A 322 11.56 -2.17 -27.13
C ASP A 322 10.19 -1.53 -27.33
N SER A 323 9.63 -0.89 -26.29
CA SER A 323 8.38 -0.15 -26.39
C SER A 323 8.45 0.95 -27.46
N SER A 324 7.35 1.12 -28.21
CA SER A 324 7.20 2.24 -29.14
C SER A 324 7.21 3.62 -28.47
N CYS A 325 6.96 3.68 -27.16
CA CYS A 325 6.93 4.93 -26.40
C CYS A 325 8.29 5.21 -25.69
N THR A 326 9.29 4.35 -25.85
CA THR A 326 10.63 4.51 -25.25
C THR A 326 11.57 5.27 -26.18
N ARG A 327 12.28 6.27 -25.63
CA ARG A 327 13.28 7.04 -26.36
C ARG A 327 14.53 6.20 -26.64
N ASP A 328 15.17 6.42 -27.79
CA ASP A 328 16.33 5.63 -28.20
C ASP A 328 17.53 5.78 -27.25
N ASP A 329 17.78 6.98 -26.71
CA ASP A 329 18.83 7.21 -25.71
C ASP A 329 18.59 6.43 -24.41
N ARG A 330 17.33 6.18 -24.05
CA ARG A 330 16.97 5.37 -22.89
C ARG A 330 17.02 3.87 -23.21
N ARG A 331 16.59 3.47 -24.42
CA ARG A 331 16.71 2.10 -24.93
C ARG A 331 18.17 1.63 -24.85
N GLU A 332 19.10 2.41 -25.36
CA GLU A 332 20.53 2.09 -25.33
C GLU A 332 21.07 1.94 -23.91
N ARG A 333 20.66 2.83 -22.98
CA ARG A 333 21.03 2.72 -21.56
C ARG A 333 20.51 1.44 -20.92
N ILE A 334 19.25 1.07 -21.14
CA ILE A 334 18.68 -0.17 -20.59
C ILE A 334 19.44 -1.38 -21.12
N VAL A 335 19.75 -1.41 -22.42
CA VAL A 335 20.53 -2.50 -23.04
C VAL A 335 21.93 -2.58 -22.43
N ALA A 336 22.60 -1.45 -22.21
CA ALA A 336 23.92 -1.40 -21.59
C ALA A 336 23.90 -1.92 -20.14
N GLU A 337 22.90 -1.53 -19.35
CA GLU A 337 22.73 -2.02 -17.96
C GLU A 337 22.42 -3.52 -17.92
N CYS A 338 21.55 -4.03 -18.79
CA CYS A 338 21.29 -5.48 -18.91
C CYS A 338 22.57 -6.27 -19.20
N ASN A 339 23.43 -5.75 -20.08
CA ASN A 339 24.73 -6.37 -20.37
C ASN A 339 25.69 -6.29 -19.18
N SER A 340 25.68 -5.17 -18.44
CA SER A 340 26.52 -4.97 -17.26
C SER A 340 26.13 -5.91 -16.12
N VAL A 341 24.83 -6.08 -15.84
CA VAL A 341 24.33 -7.04 -14.84
C VAL A 341 24.63 -8.48 -15.26
N ARG A 342 24.48 -8.80 -16.55
CA ARG A 342 24.86 -10.12 -17.07
C ARG A 342 26.35 -10.40 -16.84
N GLN A 343 27.21 -9.44 -17.11
CA GLN A 343 28.65 -9.58 -16.86
C GLN A 343 28.95 -9.74 -15.36
N ALA A 344 28.34 -8.91 -14.51
CA ALA A 344 28.52 -8.99 -13.05
C ALA A 344 28.11 -10.37 -12.48
N LEU A 345 27.02 -10.98 -12.99
CA LEU A 345 26.65 -12.34 -12.59
C LEU A 345 27.71 -13.36 -13.03
N GLN A 346 28.26 -13.25 -14.24
CA GLN A 346 29.30 -14.16 -14.71
C GLN A 346 30.60 -14.02 -13.91
N ASP A 347 30.96 -12.80 -13.51
CA ASP A 347 32.11 -12.54 -12.64
C ASP A 347 31.89 -13.15 -11.25
N LEU A 348 30.71 -12.98 -10.66
CA LEU A 348 30.33 -13.57 -9.38
C LEU A 348 30.34 -15.11 -9.42
N LEU A 349 29.74 -15.72 -10.44
CA LEU A 349 29.77 -17.17 -10.64
C LEU A 349 31.21 -17.66 -10.77
N SER A 350 32.07 -16.89 -11.46
CA SER A 350 33.49 -17.19 -11.59
C SER A 350 34.24 -17.11 -10.25
N GLU A 351 33.88 -16.19 -9.35
CA GLU A 351 34.43 -16.14 -7.99
C GLU A 351 33.99 -17.34 -7.12
N TYR A 352 32.72 -17.76 -7.22
CA TYR A 352 32.26 -19.00 -6.58
C TYR A 352 32.99 -20.23 -7.13
N MET A 353 33.29 -20.25 -8.44
CA MET A 353 34.10 -21.28 -9.09
C MET A 353 35.58 -21.20 -8.67
N GLY A 354 36.11 -20.01 -8.34
CA GLY A 354 37.49 -19.82 -7.89
C GLY A 354 37.81 -20.44 -6.52
N ASN A 355 36.78 -20.79 -5.74
CA ASN A 355 36.91 -21.40 -4.41
C ASN A 355 36.78 -22.94 -4.37
N VAL A 356 36.52 -23.60 -5.51
CA VAL A 356 36.56 -25.07 -5.64
C VAL A 356 37.24 -25.43 -6.96
N GLY A 357 38.28 -26.25 -6.87
CA GLY A 357 39.27 -26.54 -7.92
C GLY A 357 38.77 -26.69 -9.37
N ALA A 358 39.55 -26.08 -10.27
CA ALA A 358 39.43 -25.96 -11.72
C ALA A 358 39.12 -27.24 -12.54
N ARG A 359 38.32 -27.09 -13.62
CA ARG A 359 38.75 -27.23 -15.04
C ARG A 359 37.63 -26.92 -16.07
N GLN A 360 38.05 -26.29 -17.18
CA GLN A 360 37.31 -25.88 -18.38
C GLN A 360 36.74 -27.00 -19.26
N ILE A 361 35.76 -26.68 -20.13
CA ILE A 361 35.74 -26.88 -21.61
C ILE A 361 34.61 -26.04 -22.25
N LEU A 362 34.76 -25.79 -23.56
CA LEU A 362 34.28 -24.72 -24.45
C LEU A 362 33.44 -25.32 -25.63
N PHE A 363 32.44 -24.61 -26.18
CA PHE A 363 32.20 -24.26 -27.62
C PHE A 363 30.71 -24.10 -28.09
N PHE A 364 30.37 -22.89 -28.62
CA PHE A 364 29.66 -22.49 -29.89
C PHE A 364 28.26 -23.09 -30.24
N LEU A 365 27.30 -22.45 -30.95
CA LEU A 365 27.31 -21.43 -32.03
C LEU A 365 25.90 -20.82 -32.28
N LEU A 366 25.93 -19.70 -33.02
CA LEU A 366 24.94 -18.71 -33.50
C LEU A 366 23.64 -19.13 -34.23
N ALA A 367 22.66 -18.21 -34.11
CA ALA A 367 21.75 -17.59 -35.12
C ALA A 367 20.92 -18.44 -36.12
N TYR A 368 19.64 -18.05 -36.35
CA TYR A 368 19.15 -17.26 -37.52
C TYR A 368 17.60 -17.35 -37.73
N TYR A 369 17.02 -16.24 -38.25
CA TYR A 369 15.74 -16.04 -39.01
C TYR A 369 14.49 -15.69 -38.16
N GLY A 370 13.68 -14.66 -38.44
CA GLY A 370 13.62 -13.67 -39.53
C GLY A 370 12.18 -13.40 -40.02
N PHE A 371 11.76 -12.12 -39.99
CA PHE A 371 10.83 -11.45 -40.94
C PHE A 371 9.28 -11.67 -40.80
N PRO A 372 8.40 -10.84 -41.43
CA PRO A 372 7.51 -9.86 -40.78
C PRO A 372 6.04 -9.95 -41.31
N HIS A 373 5.31 -8.82 -41.31
CA HIS A 373 3.92 -8.56 -41.79
C HIS A 373 2.88 -8.55 -40.65
N THR A 374 1.98 -7.58 -40.49
CA THR A 374 1.28 -6.74 -41.47
C THR A 374 0.88 -5.39 -40.85
N TRP A 375 1.32 -4.29 -41.47
CA TRP A 375 0.60 -3.03 -41.50
C TRP A 375 -0.60 -3.19 -42.44
N SER A 376 -1.82 -3.14 -41.91
CA SER A 376 -3.07 -2.96 -42.66
C SER A 376 -4.23 -2.66 -41.70
N LEU A 377 -4.28 -1.45 -41.12
CA LEU A 377 -5.54 -0.76 -40.78
C LEU A 377 -5.32 0.68 -40.25
N ILE A 378 -4.50 1.48 -40.93
CA ILE A 378 -4.35 2.92 -40.64
C ILE A 378 -5.04 3.68 -41.77
N ILE A 379 -6.38 3.71 -41.78
CA ILE A 379 -7.23 4.78 -42.31
C ILE A 379 -8.62 4.61 -41.66
N LEU A 380 -8.79 5.01 -40.40
CA LEU A 380 -10.12 5.43 -39.90
C LEU A 380 -10.11 6.13 -38.52
N LEU A 381 -8.99 6.22 -37.80
CA LEU A 381 -9.01 6.74 -36.42
C LEU A 381 -7.75 7.51 -36.07
N ASP A 382 -7.77 8.82 -36.36
CA ASP A 382 -6.79 9.82 -35.93
C ASP A 382 -6.76 10.05 -34.40
N GLY A 383 -7.31 9.12 -33.61
CA GLY A 383 -7.34 9.15 -32.14
C GLY A 383 -6.85 7.86 -31.45
N LYS A 384 -6.40 6.85 -32.21
CA LYS A 384 -5.92 5.57 -31.64
C LYS A 384 -4.46 5.49 -31.13
N PRO A 385 -3.47 6.32 -31.54
CA PRO A 385 -2.10 6.13 -31.04
C PRO A 385 -1.94 6.47 -29.55
N ASN A 386 -2.67 7.47 -29.06
CA ASN A 386 -2.56 7.90 -27.66
C ASN A 386 -3.17 6.90 -26.66
N PHE A 387 -4.25 6.21 -27.03
CA PHE A 387 -4.92 5.26 -26.14
C PHE A 387 -4.08 4.00 -25.85
N PHE A 388 -3.50 3.39 -26.89
CA PHE A 388 -2.62 2.23 -26.71
C PHE A 388 -1.34 2.59 -25.96
N CYS A 389 -0.77 3.78 -26.22
CA CYS A 389 0.41 4.24 -25.48
C CYS A 389 0.09 4.47 -23.99
N SER A 390 -1.04 5.08 -23.63
CA SER A 390 -1.40 5.29 -22.21
C SER A 390 -1.62 3.98 -21.44
N LEU A 391 -2.31 3.00 -22.03
CA LEU A 391 -2.50 1.69 -21.39
C LEU A 391 -1.16 0.95 -21.24
N PHE A 392 -0.31 1.02 -22.27
CA PHE A 392 1.01 0.41 -22.24
C PHE A 392 1.93 1.06 -21.19
N ILE A 393 1.98 2.39 -21.12
CA ILE A 393 2.76 3.14 -20.12
C ILE A 393 2.30 2.78 -18.70
N SER A 394 0.99 2.68 -18.45
CA SER A 394 0.47 2.29 -17.14
C SER A 394 0.92 0.88 -16.71
N ASN A 395 0.99 -0.06 -17.66
CA ASN A 395 1.49 -1.41 -17.39
C ASN A 395 3.00 -1.46 -17.16
N LEU A 396 3.79 -0.63 -17.87
CA LEU A 396 5.22 -0.48 -17.60
C LEU A 396 5.49 0.12 -16.22
N ALA A 397 4.75 1.17 -15.83
CA ALA A 397 4.86 1.76 -14.49
C ALA A 397 4.49 0.73 -13.41
N CYS A 398 3.44 -0.06 -13.66
CA CYS A 398 3.07 -1.16 -12.77
C CYS A 398 4.17 -2.21 -12.60
N SER A 399 4.90 -2.57 -13.67
CA SER A 399 5.85 -3.69 -13.63
C SER A 399 7.06 -3.43 -12.73
N ILE A 400 7.44 -2.16 -12.53
CA ILE A 400 8.59 -1.73 -11.72
C ILE A 400 8.20 -1.17 -10.34
N SER A 401 6.92 -0.98 -10.06
CA SER A 401 6.46 -0.44 -8.77
C SER A 401 6.38 -1.51 -7.69
N ASN A 402 6.80 -1.17 -6.47
CA ASN A 402 6.62 -2.00 -5.28
C ASN A 402 5.34 -1.63 -4.48
N ASN A 403 4.58 -0.60 -4.90
CA ASN A 403 3.35 -0.17 -4.23
C ASN A 403 2.19 -1.07 -4.67
N GLU A 404 1.87 -2.08 -3.86
CA GLU A 404 0.88 -3.10 -4.22
C GLU A 404 -0.53 -2.52 -4.44
N GLU A 405 -0.96 -1.63 -3.54
CA GLU A 405 -2.26 -0.98 -3.61
C GLU A 405 -2.35 -0.02 -4.80
N GLY A 406 -1.29 0.76 -5.05
CA GLY A 406 -1.22 1.65 -6.21
C GLY A 406 -1.24 0.89 -7.54
N VAL A 407 -0.45 -0.19 -7.68
CA VAL A 407 -0.44 -1.04 -8.90
C VAL A 407 -1.82 -1.61 -9.19
N LYS A 408 -2.54 -2.02 -8.14
CA LYS A 408 -3.91 -2.52 -8.26
C LYS A 408 -4.87 -1.44 -8.75
N LEU A 409 -4.81 -0.22 -8.21
CA LEU A 409 -5.63 0.90 -8.65
C LEU A 409 -5.37 1.24 -10.12
N VAL A 410 -4.10 1.28 -10.54
CA VAL A 410 -3.70 1.51 -11.94
C VAL A 410 -4.26 0.43 -12.86
N ARG A 411 -4.06 -0.86 -12.55
CA ARG A 411 -4.60 -1.98 -13.34
C ARG A 411 -6.13 -1.94 -13.44
N MET A 412 -6.80 -1.58 -12.34
CA MET A 412 -8.26 -1.41 -12.32
C MET A 412 -8.71 -0.25 -13.21
N ALA A 413 -8.07 0.92 -13.10
CA ALA A 413 -8.37 2.08 -13.94
C ALA A 413 -8.11 1.81 -15.43
N ALA A 414 -7.01 1.12 -15.73
CA ALA A 414 -6.63 0.69 -17.07
C ALA A 414 -7.69 -0.24 -17.69
N SER A 415 -8.10 -1.28 -16.96
CA SER A 415 -9.17 -2.19 -17.40
C SER A 415 -10.49 -1.45 -17.63
N GLN A 416 -10.86 -0.53 -16.73
CA GLN A 416 -12.07 0.29 -16.92
C GLN A 416 -12.00 1.15 -18.19
N LEU A 417 -10.84 1.74 -18.48
CA LEU A 417 -10.62 2.54 -19.69
C LEU A 417 -10.67 1.67 -20.96
N GLU A 418 -10.08 0.47 -20.93
CA GLU A 418 -10.15 -0.52 -22.00
C GLU A 418 -11.59 -0.90 -22.34
N THR A 419 -12.42 -1.12 -21.32
CA THR A 419 -13.83 -1.45 -21.53
C THR A 419 -14.70 -0.26 -21.96
N LEU A 420 -14.26 0.97 -21.70
CA LEU A 420 -14.95 2.21 -22.09
C LEU A 420 -14.65 2.60 -23.55
N CYS A 421 -13.43 2.35 -24.03
CA CYS A 421 -12.99 2.68 -25.39
C CYS A 421 -13.96 2.26 -26.51
N PRO A 422 -14.40 0.99 -26.61
CA PRO A 422 -15.33 0.59 -27.67
C PRO A 422 -16.70 1.29 -27.56
N GLN A 423 -17.11 1.73 -26.37
CA GLN A 423 -18.37 2.43 -26.17
C GLN A 423 -18.31 3.87 -26.70
N VAL A 424 -17.19 4.55 -26.48
CA VAL A 424 -16.92 5.88 -27.04
C VAL A 424 -16.87 5.82 -28.57
N ILE A 425 -16.19 4.81 -29.13
CA ILE A 425 -16.15 4.58 -30.58
C ILE A 425 -17.56 4.36 -31.13
N ASN A 426 -18.38 3.53 -30.48
CA ASN A 426 -19.75 3.28 -30.92
C ASN A 426 -20.62 4.55 -30.83
N ALA A 427 -20.46 5.38 -29.80
CA ALA A 427 -21.15 6.66 -29.69
C ALA A 427 -20.76 7.61 -30.83
N ALA A 428 -19.46 7.70 -31.15
CA ALA A 428 -18.95 8.52 -32.24
C ALA A 428 -19.43 8.04 -33.61
N LEU A 429 -19.40 6.73 -33.88
CA LEU A 429 -19.92 6.14 -35.11
C LEU A 429 -21.42 6.42 -35.29
N ALA A 430 -22.17 6.38 -34.19
CA ALA A 430 -23.60 6.64 -34.23
C ALA A 430 -23.92 8.13 -34.43
N LEU A 431 -23.12 9.03 -33.87
CA LEU A 431 -23.18 10.47 -34.16
C LEU A 431 -22.82 10.76 -35.62
N ALA A 432 -21.76 10.12 -36.15
CA ALA A 432 -21.37 10.27 -37.55
C ALA A 432 -22.48 9.81 -38.50
N ALA A 433 -23.23 8.76 -38.16
CA ALA A 433 -24.37 8.29 -38.93
C ALA A 433 -25.59 9.23 -38.85
N LYS A 434 -25.76 9.98 -37.73
CA LYS A 434 -26.92 10.86 -37.48
C LYS A 434 -26.47 12.17 -36.79
N PRO A 435 -25.73 13.07 -37.48
CA PRO A 435 -25.08 14.24 -36.86
C PRO A 435 -26.06 15.26 -36.29
N ASN A 436 -27.25 15.37 -36.87
CA ASN A 436 -28.29 16.30 -36.45
C ASN A 436 -29.19 15.76 -35.31
N SER A 437 -28.98 14.51 -34.86
CA SER A 437 -29.80 13.95 -33.80
C SER A 437 -29.33 14.46 -32.44
N LYS A 438 -30.21 15.17 -31.73
CA LYS A 438 -29.92 15.67 -30.38
C LYS A 438 -29.55 14.55 -29.42
N VAL A 439 -30.20 13.37 -29.52
CA VAL A 439 -29.87 12.21 -28.68
C VAL A 439 -28.50 11.61 -29.00
N ALA A 440 -28.07 11.65 -30.27
CA ALA A 440 -26.73 11.22 -30.64
C ALA A 440 -25.65 12.17 -30.09
N GLN A 441 -25.91 13.48 -30.14
CA GLN A 441 -25.04 14.51 -29.56
C GLN A 441 -24.95 14.35 -28.04
N ASP A 442 -26.09 14.29 -27.34
CA ASP A 442 -26.14 14.14 -25.88
C ASP A 442 -25.45 12.84 -25.43
N ASN A 443 -25.60 11.76 -26.20
CA ASN A 443 -24.92 10.50 -25.92
C ASN A 443 -23.40 10.63 -26.11
N MET A 444 -22.94 11.27 -27.18
CA MET A 444 -21.51 11.49 -27.41
C MET A 444 -20.88 12.38 -26.33
N ASP A 445 -21.55 13.46 -25.93
CA ASP A 445 -21.08 14.35 -24.85
C ASP A 445 -20.92 13.57 -23.53
N LEU A 446 -21.90 12.73 -23.18
CA LEU A 446 -21.80 11.87 -21.99
C LEU A 446 -20.60 10.92 -22.05
N PHE A 447 -20.35 10.29 -23.19
CA PHE A 447 -19.23 9.36 -23.37
C PHE A 447 -17.88 10.09 -23.42
N LYS A 448 -17.83 11.30 -23.96
CA LYS A 448 -16.65 12.18 -23.95
C LYS A 448 -16.27 12.56 -22.51
N ASP A 449 -17.22 13.09 -21.74
CA ASP A 449 -17.00 13.45 -20.33
C ASP A 449 -16.52 12.24 -19.52
N GLN A 450 -17.10 11.07 -19.79
CA GLN A 450 -16.75 9.84 -19.10
C GLN A 450 -15.35 9.33 -19.47
N TRP A 451 -14.94 9.51 -20.73
CA TRP A 451 -13.59 9.21 -21.20
C TRP A 451 -12.56 10.10 -20.52
N GLU A 452 -12.76 11.41 -20.54
CA GLU A 452 -11.85 12.39 -19.93
C GLU A 452 -11.68 12.13 -18.42
N LYS A 453 -12.78 11.84 -17.72
CA LYS A 453 -12.74 11.45 -16.30
C LYS A 453 -11.96 10.16 -16.08
N GLN A 454 -12.17 9.13 -16.90
CA GLN A 454 -11.51 7.84 -16.72
C GLN A 454 -10.02 7.92 -17.04
N VAL A 455 -9.63 8.70 -18.05
CA VAL A 455 -8.22 8.97 -18.36
C VAL A 455 -7.56 9.69 -17.18
N ARG A 456 -8.23 10.69 -16.59
CA ARG A 456 -7.74 11.39 -15.40
C ARG A 456 -7.53 10.44 -14.22
N VAL A 457 -8.50 9.57 -13.93
CA VAL A 457 -8.36 8.55 -12.87
C VAL A 457 -7.15 7.64 -13.11
N LEU A 458 -6.90 7.23 -14.36
CA LEU A 458 -5.73 6.43 -14.69
C LEU A 458 -4.42 7.22 -14.52
N THR A 459 -4.36 8.47 -14.97
CA THR A 459 -3.15 9.29 -14.84
C THR A 459 -2.82 9.58 -13.39
N ASP A 460 -3.82 9.93 -12.57
CA ASP A 460 -3.63 10.22 -11.14
C ASP A 460 -3.17 8.94 -10.40
N ALA A 461 -3.76 7.78 -10.72
CA ALA A 461 -3.31 6.50 -10.15
C ALA A 461 -1.87 6.13 -10.58
N VAL A 462 -1.45 6.48 -11.79
CA VAL A 462 -0.06 6.30 -12.24
C VAL A 462 0.86 7.25 -11.48
N ASP A 463 0.43 8.48 -11.23
CA ASP A 463 1.20 9.44 -10.42
C ASP A 463 1.47 8.91 -9.01
N ASP A 464 0.46 8.32 -8.36
CA ASP A 464 0.57 7.74 -7.01
C ASP A 464 1.63 6.62 -6.88
N ILE A 465 2.00 5.96 -7.99
CA ILE A 465 3.04 4.92 -8.01
C ILE A 465 4.38 5.40 -8.55
N THR A 466 4.49 6.69 -8.91
CA THR A 466 5.71 7.32 -9.41
C THR A 466 6.17 8.44 -8.48
N SER A 467 7.47 8.68 -8.40
CA SER A 467 7.98 9.78 -7.57
C SER A 467 7.74 11.12 -8.26
N ILE A 468 7.17 12.09 -7.55
CA ILE A 468 7.04 13.47 -8.05
C ILE A 468 8.41 14.10 -8.36
N ASP A 469 9.48 13.77 -7.62
CA ASP A 469 10.83 14.26 -7.92
C ASP A 469 11.32 13.77 -9.29
N ASP A 470 11.18 12.47 -9.57
CA ASP A 470 11.54 11.89 -10.87
C ASP A 470 10.69 12.52 -11.99
N PHE A 471 9.39 12.68 -11.76
CA PHE A 471 8.48 13.32 -12.70
C PHE A 471 8.90 14.78 -13.00
N LEU A 472 9.22 15.57 -11.98
CA LEU A 472 9.63 16.97 -12.13
C LEU A 472 11.00 17.09 -12.81
N CYS A 473 11.96 16.25 -12.44
CA CYS A 473 13.28 16.19 -13.07
C CYS A 473 13.19 15.85 -14.56
N VAL A 474 12.40 14.84 -14.92
CA VAL A 474 12.18 14.46 -16.32
C VAL A 474 11.40 15.55 -17.07
N SER A 475 10.41 16.17 -16.43
CA SER A 475 9.60 17.25 -17.02
C SER A 475 10.44 18.50 -17.31
N GLU A 476 11.31 18.91 -16.38
CA GLU A 476 12.25 20.01 -16.58
C GLU A 476 13.13 19.79 -17.81
N ASN A 477 13.73 18.59 -17.93
CA ASN A 477 14.59 18.24 -19.07
C ASN A 477 13.84 18.27 -20.40
N HIS A 478 12.59 17.77 -20.44
CA HIS A 478 11.78 17.80 -21.66
C HIS A 478 11.29 19.20 -22.03
N ILE A 479 10.96 20.03 -21.04
CA ILE A 479 10.62 21.44 -21.30
C ILE A 479 11.83 22.16 -21.91
N LEU A 480 13.04 21.92 -21.40
CA LEU A 480 14.26 22.49 -21.99
C LEU A 480 14.47 22.03 -23.44
N GLU A 481 14.30 20.73 -23.71
CA GLU A 481 14.40 20.17 -25.05
C GLU A 481 13.37 20.77 -26.01
N ASP A 482 12.11 20.87 -25.58
CA ASP A 482 11.01 21.39 -26.39
C ASP A 482 11.16 22.89 -26.64
N VAL A 483 11.55 23.68 -25.63
CA VAL A 483 11.84 25.12 -25.78
C VAL A 483 12.93 25.33 -26.82
N ASN A 484 14.00 24.54 -26.77
CA ASN A 484 15.08 24.64 -27.76
C ASN A 484 14.57 24.30 -29.18
N LYS A 485 13.76 23.24 -29.34
CA LYS A 485 13.13 22.91 -30.63
C LYS A 485 12.17 23.99 -31.12
N CYS A 486 11.44 24.64 -30.20
CA CYS A 486 10.50 25.70 -30.51
C CYS A 486 11.22 26.95 -31.04
N VAL A 487 12.34 27.32 -30.42
CA VAL A 487 13.22 28.40 -30.89
C VAL A 487 13.86 28.07 -32.24
N ILE A 488 14.31 26.83 -32.45
CA ILE A 488 14.84 26.39 -33.76
C ILE A 488 13.76 26.48 -34.84
N ALA A 489 12.54 26.02 -34.56
CA ALA A 489 11.42 26.09 -35.51
C ALA A 489 11.10 27.55 -35.91
N LEU A 490 11.18 28.49 -34.95
CA LEU A 490 11.03 29.92 -35.23
C LEU A 490 12.13 30.41 -36.21
N GLN A 491 13.39 30.09 -35.94
CA GLN A 491 14.54 30.49 -36.77
C GLN A 491 14.47 29.91 -38.18
N GLU A 492 13.99 28.67 -38.30
CA GLU A 492 13.77 27.98 -39.57
C GLU A 492 12.48 28.43 -40.30
N LYS A 493 11.66 29.27 -39.65
CA LYS A 493 10.33 29.70 -40.11
C LYS A 493 9.37 28.53 -40.37
N ASP A 494 9.52 27.45 -39.61
CA ASP A 494 8.65 26.27 -39.64
C ASP A 494 7.43 26.49 -38.73
N VAL A 495 6.33 26.99 -39.30
CA VAL A 495 5.09 27.29 -38.58
C VAL A 495 4.47 26.03 -37.96
N ASP A 496 4.49 24.90 -38.68
CA ASP A 496 3.93 23.64 -38.20
C ASP A 496 4.78 23.08 -37.04
N GLY A 497 6.11 23.17 -37.15
CA GLY A 497 7.04 22.84 -36.08
C GLY A 497 6.86 23.71 -34.84
N LEU A 498 6.63 25.01 -35.04
CA LEU A 498 6.42 25.99 -33.98
C LEU A 498 5.14 25.69 -33.20
N ASP A 499 4.00 25.52 -33.87
CA ASP A 499 2.72 25.21 -33.21
C ASP A 499 2.76 23.85 -32.48
N ARG A 500 3.33 22.82 -33.12
CA ARG A 500 3.48 21.49 -32.51
C ARG A 500 4.34 21.51 -31.25
N THR A 501 5.50 22.18 -31.30
CA THR A 501 6.41 22.27 -30.14
C THR A 501 5.81 23.13 -29.03
N ALA A 502 5.18 24.26 -29.36
CA ALA A 502 4.47 25.08 -28.39
C ALA A 502 3.29 24.34 -27.74
N GLY A 503 2.57 23.51 -28.50
CA GLY A 503 1.53 22.61 -27.98
C GLY A 503 2.08 21.61 -26.95
N ALA A 504 3.24 21.01 -27.22
CA ALA A 504 3.91 20.11 -26.28
C ALA A 504 4.35 20.82 -24.99
N ILE A 505 4.92 22.03 -25.11
CA ILE A 505 5.31 22.88 -23.97
C ILE A 505 4.10 23.22 -23.12
N ARG A 506 3.00 23.70 -23.74
CA ARG A 506 1.74 24.02 -23.03
C ARG A 506 1.19 22.80 -22.29
N GLY A 507 1.16 21.64 -22.96
CA GLY A 507 0.69 20.39 -22.37
C GLY A 507 1.54 19.94 -21.17
N ARG A 508 2.87 19.96 -21.29
CA ARG A 508 3.78 19.58 -20.19
C ARG A 508 3.74 20.56 -19.03
N ALA A 509 3.72 21.86 -19.27
CA ALA A 509 3.63 22.88 -18.22
C ALA A 509 2.32 22.74 -17.42
N ALA A 510 1.18 22.57 -18.12
CA ALA A 510 -0.11 22.30 -17.47
C ALA A 510 -0.10 20.99 -16.66
N ARG A 511 0.56 19.95 -17.18
CA ARG A 511 0.71 18.66 -16.50
C ARG A 511 1.56 18.78 -15.22
N VAL A 512 2.67 19.52 -15.26
CA VAL A 512 3.51 19.81 -14.09
C VAL A 512 2.69 20.48 -12.99
N VAL A 513 1.95 21.52 -13.35
CA VAL A 513 1.09 22.25 -12.40
C VAL A 513 0.03 21.32 -11.79
N HIS A 514 -0.61 20.47 -12.60
CA HIS A 514 -1.61 19.52 -12.11
C HIS A 514 -1.04 18.52 -11.09
N VAL A 515 0.10 17.88 -11.40
CA VAL A 515 0.75 16.92 -10.48
C VAL A 515 1.09 17.62 -9.17
N VAL A 516 1.73 18.79 -9.25
CA VAL A 516 2.22 19.50 -8.06
C VAL A 516 1.07 19.98 -7.18
N ILE A 517 0.00 20.55 -7.75
CA ILE A 517 -1.16 20.97 -6.97
C ILE A 517 -1.83 19.77 -6.29
N SER A 518 -2.04 18.67 -7.03
CA SER A 518 -2.65 17.45 -6.48
C SER A 518 -1.79 16.83 -5.37
N GLU A 519 -0.47 16.89 -5.50
CA GLU A 519 0.45 16.42 -4.47
C GLU A 519 0.41 17.33 -3.23
N MET A 520 0.29 18.66 -3.42
CA MET A 520 0.19 19.60 -2.30
C MET A 520 -1.07 19.39 -1.42
N ASP A 521 -2.15 18.82 -1.96
CA ASP A 521 -3.36 18.46 -1.20
C ASP A 521 -3.09 17.37 -0.14
N ASN A 522 -2.00 16.61 -0.26
CA ASN A 522 -1.57 15.60 0.72
C ASN A 522 -0.89 16.22 1.96
N TYR A 523 -0.59 17.52 1.97
CA TYR A 523 0.13 18.21 3.04
C TYR A 523 -0.77 19.18 3.82
N GLU A 524 -0.42 19.44 5.07
CA GLU A 524 -1.09 20.49 5.84
C GLU A 524 -0.73 21.89 5.28
N PRO A 525 -1.70 22.80 5.12
CA PRO A 525 -1.43 24.16 4.66
C PRO A 525 -0.42 24.90 5.55
N GLY A 526 0.61 25.47 4.94
CA GLY A 526 1.60 26.32 5.59
C GLY A 526 2.63 26.88 4.60
N VAL A 527 3.72 27.45 5.13
CA VAL A 527 4.75 28.15 4.33
C VAL A 527 5.29 27.31 3.16
N TYR A 528 5.48 26.01 3.37
CA TYR A 528 5.92 25.09 2.32
C TYR A 528 4.90 24.99 1.18
N THR A 529 3.64 24.66 1.48
CA THR A 529 2.59 24.51 0.46
C THR A 529 2.29 25.86 -0.21
N GLU A 530 2.32 26.96 0.54
CA GLU A 530 2.11 28.31 -0.01
C GLU A 530 3.19 28.66 -1.04
N LYS A 531 4.47 28.46 -0.71
CA LYS A 531 5.59 28.75 -1.63
C LYS A 531 5.53 27.91 -2.91
N VAL A 532 5.19 26.63 -2.80
CA VAL A 532 5.01 25.74 -3.96
C VAL A 532 3.83 26.21 -4.82
N LEU A 533 2.69 26.52 -4.21
CA LEU A 533 1.49 26.98 -4.91
C LEU A 533 1.63 28.39 -5.53
N GLU A 534 2.45 29.25 -4.95
CA GLU A 534 2.80 30.55 -5.55
C GLU A 534 3.64 30.36 -6.82
N ALA A 535 4.62 29.46 -6.80
CA ALA A 535 5.43 29.13 -7.97
C ALA A 535 4.59 28.53 -9.10
N THR A 536 3.66 27.61 -8.79
CA THR A 536 2.74 27.06 -9.79
C THR A 536 1.82 28.14 -10.36
N LYS A 537 1.31 29.03 -9.51
CA LYS A 537 0.44 30.14 -9.94
C LYS A 537 1.18 31.13 -10.84
N LEU A 538 2.44 31.46 -10.55
CA LEU A 538 3.26 32.32 -11.41
C LEU A 538 3.44 31.70 -12.80
N LEU A 539 3.71 30.39 -12.88
CA LEU A 539 3.81 29.69 -14.16
C LEU A 539 2.49 29.74 -14.93
N THR A 540 1.36 29.44 -14.28
CA THR A 540 0.04 29.36 -14.94
C THR A 540 -0.54 30.72 -15.32
N ASP A 541 -0.48 31.70 -14.42
CA ASP A 541 -1.21 32.96 -14.58
C ASP A 541 -0.38 34.05 -15.28
N THR A 542 0.95 33.92 -15.33
CA THR A 542 1.85 34.95 -15.87
C THR A 542 2.73 34.43 -16.99
N VAL A 543 3.50 33.37 -16.76
CA VAL A 543 4.50 32.89 -17.73
C VAL A 543 3.85 32.23 -18.95
N MET A 544 2.94 31.28 -18.74
CA MET A 544 2.30 30.55 -19.84
C MET A 544 1.43 31.42 -20.76
N PRO A 545 0.66 32.41 -20.26
CA PRO A 545 -0.04 33.36 -21.12
C PRO A 545 0.91 34.18 -21.99
N ARG A 546 2.00 34.71 -21.42
CA ARG A 546 3.00 35.48 -22.18
C ARG A 546 3.67 34.62 -23.26
N PHE A 547 4.05 33.38 -22.95
CA PHE A 547 4.58 32.44 -23.94
C PHE A 547 3.56 32.15 -25.05
N THR A 548 2.29 31.93 -24.70
CA THR A 548 1.23 31.63 -25.68
C THR A 548 0.99 32.81 -26.62
N GLU A 549 0.94 34.03 -26.10
CA GLU A 549 0.81 35.26 -26.89
C GLU A 549 1.97 35.40 -27.89
N GLN A 550 3.21 35.15 -27.46
CA GLN A 550 4.39 35.22 -28.33
C GLN A 550 4.38 34.15 -29.42
N VAL A 551 3.90 32.94 -29.12
CA VAL A 551 3.71 31.88 -30.14
C VAL A 551 2.65 32.28 -31.15
N GLU A 552 1.49 32.78 -30.70
CA GLU A 552 0.41 33.21 -31.59
C GLU A 552 0.86 34.35 -32.51
N ALA A 553 1.56 35.36 -31.96
CA ALA A 553 2.11 36.47 -32.73
C ALA A 553 3.15 36.00 -33.77
N ALA A 554 4.05 35.08 -33.40
CA ALA A 554 5.04 34.53 -34.30
C ALA A 554 4.41 33.69 -35.43
N VAL A 555 3.42 32.85 -35.10
CA VAL A 555 2.67 32.05 -36.09
C VAL A 555 1.92 32.97 -37.07
N GLU A 556 1.24 34.01 -36.57
CA GLU A 556 0.52 34.96 -37.43
C GLU A 556 1.47 35.72 -38.36
N ALA A 557 2.57 36.26 -37.82
CA ALA A 557 3.56 37.00 -38.59
C ALA A 557 4.20 36.14 -39.69
N LEU A 558 4.53 34.88 -39.40
CA LEU A 558 5.11 33.94 -40.37
C LEU A 558 4.09 33.43 -41.40
N SER A 559 2.80 33.37 -41.05
CA SER A 559 1.72 32.91 -41.94
C SER A 559 1.28 33.97 -42.96
N THR A 560 1.58 35.25 -42.71
CA THR A 560 1.31 36.33 -43.67
C THR A 560 2.30 36.31 -44.85
N ASN A 561 1.86 36.79 -46.03
CA ASN A 561 2.70 36.81 -47.23
C ASN A 561 2.77 38.22 -47.84
N PRO A 562 3.93 38.91 -47.82
CA PRO A 562 5.23 38.44 -47.31
C PRO A 562 5.27 38.33 -45.78
N SER A 563 6.09 37.42 -45.25
CA SER A 563 6.24 37.20 -43.81
C SER A 563 6.65 38.48 -43.10
N GLN A 564 5.96 38.80 -42.01
CA GLN A 564 6.32 39.94 -41.16
C GLN A 564 7.51 39.60 -40.25
N PRO A 565 8.29 40.61 -39.82
CA PRO A 565 9.38 40.40 -38.87
C PRO A 565 8.82 40.03 -37.49
N VAL A 566 9.43 39.03 -36.85
CA VAL A 566 9.14 38.61 -35.47
C VAL A 566 10.23 39.14 -34.55
N ASP A 567 9.87 39.58 -33.33
CA ASP A 567 10.86 39.86 -32.29
C ASP A 567 11.36 38.55 -31.67
N GLU A 568 12.42 37.99 -32.26
CA GLU A 568 13.03 36.74 -31.80
C GLU A 568 13.55 36.84 -30.36
N ASN A 569 13.98 38.02 -29.89
CA ASN A 569 14.51 38.16 -28.53
C ASN A 569 13.40 38.04 -27.50
N GLU A 570 12.26 38.68 -27.75
CA GLU A 570 11.10 38.58 -26.85
C GLU A 570 10.53 37.16 -26.83
N PHE A 571 10.49 36.49 -27.97
CA PHE A 571 10.10 35.09 -28.06
C PHE A 571 11.03 34.16 -27.26
N ILE A 572 12.35 34.33 -27.40
CA ILE A 572 13.35 33.54 -26.68
C ILE A 572 13.26 33.79 -25.18
N ASP A 573 13.06 35.04 -24.74
CA ASP A 573 12.84 35.40 -23.34
C ASP A 573 11.59 34.71 -22.78
N ALA A 574 10.45 34.83 -23.47
CA ALA A 574 9.21 34.18 -23.05
C ALA A 574 9.33 32.65 -22.98
N SER A 575 10.03 32.04 -23.94
CA SER A 575 10.27 30.59 -23.97
C SER A 575 11.19 30.14 -22.83
N ARG A 576 12.24 30.91 -22.53
CA ARG A 576 13.14 30.65 -21.40
C ARG A 576 12.42 30.73 -20.06
N LEU A 577 11.50 31.69 -19.90
CA LEU A 577 10.71 31.84 -18.67
C LEU A 577 9.86 30.59 -18.37
N VAL A 578 9.41 29.84 -19.38
CA VAL A 578 8.70 28.57 -19.16
C VAL A 578 9.61 27.55 -18.48
N TYR A 579 10.84 27.40 -18.98
CA TYR A 579 11.84 26.52 -18.36
C TYR A 579 12.19 26.97 -16.95
N ASP A 580 12.47 28.27 -16.77
CA ASP A 580 12.81 28.83 -15.46
C ASP A 580 11.65 28.64 -14.46
N GLY A 581 10.39 28.84 -14.87
CA GLY A 581 9.21 28.63 -14.03
C GLY A 581 9.00 27.18 -13.61
N VAL A 582 9.19 26.21 -14.52
CA VAL A 582 9.13 24.77 -14.17
C VAL A 582 10.26 24.40 -13.21
N ARG A 583 11.46 24.93 -13.43
CA ARG A 583 12.61 24.72 -12.53
C ARG A 583 12.35 25.32 -11.15
N ASP A 584 11.73 26.49 -11.06
CA ASP A 584 11.42 27.14 -9.78
C ASP A 584 10.35 26.38 -9.00
N ILE A 585 9.36 25.78 -9.67
CA ILE A 585 8.42 24.84 -9.04
C ILE A 585 9.17 23.63 -8.47
N ARG A 586 10.06 23.01 -9.26
CA ARG A 586 10.87 21.88 -8.78
C ARG A 586 11.72 22.27 -7.58
N LYS A 587 12.35 23.45 -7.61
CA LYS A 587 13.07 23.98 -6.45
C LYS A 587 12.17 24.12 -5.24
N ALA A 588 11.01 24.76 -5.38
CA ALA A 588 10.04 24.97 -4.31
C ALA A 588 9.63 23.64 -3.62
N VAL A 589 9.35 22.60 -4.41
CA VAL A 589 9.02 21.25 -3.92
C VAL A 589 10.20 20.62 -3.17
N LEU A 590 11.42 20.80 -3.68
CA LEU A 590 12.64 20.25 -3.09
C LEU A 590 13.28 21.12 -1.99
N MET A 591 12.66 22.25 -1.61
CA MET A 591 13.32 23.19 -0.68
C MET A 591 13.54 22.59 0.69
N ILE A 592 14.78 22.77 1.12
CA ILE A 592 15.29 22.51 2.45
C ILE A 592 15.03 23.77 3.28
N ARG A 593 14.30 23.67 4.40
CA ARG A 593 14.02 24.84 5.26
C ARG A 593 15.33 25.35 5.86
N THR A 594 15.56 26.66 5.84
CA THR A 594 16.67 27.27 6.57
C THR A 594 16.43 27.15 8.08
N PRO A 595 17.49 27.01 8.91
CA PRO A 595 17.36 26.90 10.37
C PRO A 595 16.59 28.05 11.03
N GLU A 596 16.56 29.22 10.40
CA GLU A 596 15.98 30.46 10.93
C GLU A 596 14.43 30.49 10.83
N GLU A 597 13.82 29.57 10.07
CA GLU A 597 12.35 29.46 9.90
C GLU A 597 11.75 28.28 10.69
N LEU A 598 12.57 27.54 11.44
CA LEU A 598 12.09 26.53 12.39
C LEU A 598 11.63 27.27 13.65
N ASP A 599 10.32 27.34 13.87
CA ASP A 599 9.75 27.83 15.13
C ASP A 599 10.37 27.02 16.28
N ASP A 600 11.15 27.69 17.15
CA ASP A 600 11.89 27.15 18.30
C ASP A 600 10.98 26.44 19.34
N SER A 601 9.69 26.30 19.06
CA SER A 601 8.67 25.78 19.97
C SER A 601 8.59 24.25 20.05
N ASP A 602 9.22 23.51 19.12
CA ASP A 602 9.22 22.03 19.09
C ASP A 602 10.59 21.39 19.42
N PHE A 603 11.60 22.18 19.78
CA PHE A 603 12.93 21.70 20.16
C PHE A 603 12.98 21.39 21.66
N GLU A 604 12.27 20.36 22.11
CA GLU A 604 12.63 19.70 23.37
C GLU A 604 13.95 18.95 23.17
N THR A 605 15.06 19.68 23.32
CA THR A 605 16.37 19.10 23.61
C THR A 605 16.25 18.41 24.97
N GLU A 606 15.84 17.15 24.99
CA GLU A 606 16.18 16.30 26.12
C GLU A 606 17.70 16.14 26.11
N ASP A 607 18.38 16.81 27.05
CA ASP A 607 19.79 16.66 27.36
C ASP A 607 20.11 15.18 27.63
N PHE A 608 20.45 14.44 26.57
CA PHE A 608 21.00 13.09 26.66
C PHE A 608 22.53 13.13 26.63
N ASP A 609 23.14 14.10 27.32
CA ASP A 609 24.57 14.09 27.62
C ASP A 609 24.80 13.22 28.87
N SER A 610 24.65 11.91 28.69
CA SER A 610 25.06 10.91 29.68
C SER A 610 25.42 9.58 29.03
N ARG A 611 26.73 9.48 28.72
CA ARG A 611 27.53 8.26 28.50
C ARG A 611 27.39 7.55 27.14
N SER A 612 28.31 7.90 26.24
CA SER A 612 29.19 6.90 25.61
C SER A 612 30.53 7.52 25.20
N ARG A 613 31.58 7.26 26.00
CA ARG A 613 32.97 7.57 25.66
C ARG A 613 33.52 6.49 24.73
N THR A 614 33.21 6.58 23.45
CA THR A 614 34.00 5.93 22.37
C THR A 614 33.76 6.64 21.05
N SER A 615 34.24 7.88 20.90
CA SER A 615 34.61 8.40 19.59
C SER A 615 36.11 8.69 19.64
N VAL A 616 36.87 7.92 18.86
CA VAL A 616 38.22 8.32 18.48
C VAL A 616 38.02 9.45 17.49
N GLN A 617 38.42 10.66 17.86
CA GLN A 617 38.49 11.79 16.95
C GLN A 617 39.55 11.46 15.88
N THR A 618 39.11 11.29 14.64
CA THR A 618 40.00 11.35 13.48
C THR A 618 39.70 12.64 12.74
N GLU A 619 40.73 13.49 12.61
CA GLU A 619 40.69 14.88 12.11
C GLU A 619 40.46 15.01 10.58
N ASP A 620 39.49 14.28 10.01
CA ASP A 620 39.21 14.34 8.56
C ASP A 620 37.68 14.40 8.28
N ASP A 621 36.96 15.25 9.01
CA ASP A 621 35.54 15.51 8.76
C ASP A 621 35.36 16.47 7.58
N GLN A 622 35.14 15.91 6.38
CA GLN A 622 34.68 16.64 5.20
C GLN A 622 33.27 17.20 5.45
N LEU A 623 33.19 18.47 5.88
CA LEU A 623 31.95 19.25 5.85
C LEU A 623 31.44 19.34 4.40
N ILE A 624 30.19 18.93 4.16
CA ILE A 624 29.53 19.14 2.87
C ILE A 624 28.89 20.52 2.93
N ALA A 625 29.38 21.48 2.14
CA ALA A 625 28.88 22.86 2.09
C ALA A 625 28.78 23.59 3.46
N GLY A 626 29.66 23.24 4.42
CA GLY A 626 29.73 23.90 5.73
C GLY A 626 28.77 23.38 6.81
N GLN A 627 27.96 22.35 6.53
CA GLN A 627 27.06 21.72 7.51
C GLN A 627 27.33 20.21 7.64
N SER A 628 26.99 19.62 8.80
CA SER A 628 27.04 18.16 8.99
C SER A 628 25.97 17.45 8.16
N ALA A 629 26.22 16.21 7.71
CA ALA A 629 25.26 15.45 6.92
C ALA A 629 23.92 15.24 7.66
N ARG A 630 23.94 15.08 8.99
CA ARG A 630 22.72 15.02 9.81
C ARG A 630 21.92 16.32 9.79
N ALA A 631 22.59 17.47 9.81
CA ALA A 631 21.92 18.78 9.74
C ALA A 631 21.21 18.96 8.39
N ILE A 632 21.84 18.51 7.30
CA ILE A 632 21.23 18.47 5.97
C ILE A 632 19.97 17.57 5.98
N MET A 633 20.03 16.38 6.60
CA MET A 633 18.87 15.50 6.77
C MET A 633 17.74 16.14 7.60
N ALA A 634 18.08 16.92 8.63
CA ALA A 634 17.09 17.62 9.47
C ALA A 634 16.34 18.73 8.71
N GLN A 635 16.98 19.29 7.68
CA GLN A 635 16.43 20.39 6.92
C GLN A 635 15.67 19.95 5.65
N LEU A 636 15.64 18.65 5.32
CA LEU A 636 14.89 18.08 4.17
C LEU A 636 13.46 18.64 4.05
N SER A 637 12.95 18.67 2.81
CA SER A 637 11.60 19.15 2.54
C SER A 637 10.54 18.30 3.27
N GLN A 638 9.34 18.85 3.47
CA GLN A 638 8.30 18.16 4.22
C GLN A 638 7.84 16.88 3.53
N GLU A 639 7.80 16.87 2.20
CA GLU A 639 7.58 15.67 1.37
C GLU A 639 8.60 14.58 1.68
N GLN A 640 9.88 14.94 1.59
CA GLN A 640 10.98 13.99 1.80
C GLN A 640 10.96 13.43 3.23
N LYS A 641 10.64 14.28 4.23
CA LYS A 641 10.44 13.88 5.63
C LYS A 641 9.26 12.93 5.80
N ALA A 642 8.14 13.16 5.11
CA ALA A 642 6.97 12.29 5.18
C ALA A 642 7.29 10.87 4.66
N LYS A 643 7.95 10.77 3.51
CA LYS A 643 8.43 9.49 2.94
C LYS A 643 9.36 8.74 3.89
N ILE A 644 10.31 9.45 4.52
CA ILE A 644 11.20 8.87 5.53
C ILE A 644 10.42 8.42 6.78
N ALA A 645 9.48 9.23 7.26
CA ALA A 645 8.69 8.91 8.45
C ALA A 645 7.84 7.64 8.27
N GLU A 646 7.25 7.44 7.09
CA GLU A 646 6.50 6.22 6.75
C GLU A 646 7.40 4.98 6.79
N GLN A 647 8.59 5.05 6.17
CA GLN A 647 9.55 3.94 6.20
C GLN A 647 10.06 3.65 7.62
N VAL A 648 10.31 4.68 8.43
CA VAL A 648 10.71 4.52 9.84
C VAL A 648 9.58 3.90 10.66
N ALA A 649 8.32 4.24 10.40
CA ALA A 649 7.18 3.62 11.09
C ALA A 649 7.11 2.11 10.79
N SER A 650 7.33 1.71 9.53
CA SER A 650 7.45 0.30 9.14
C SER A 650 8.62 -0.40 9.84
N PHE A 651 9.77 0.28 9.98
CA PHE A 651 10.90 -0.22 10.75
C PHE A 651 10.60 -0.38 12.25
N GLN A 652 9.89 0.57 12.87
CA GLN A 652 9.51 0.53 14.29
C GLN A 652 8.59 -0.65 14.62
N GLU A 653 7.76 -1.09 13.67
CA GLU A 653 6.95 -2.31 13.82
C GLU A 653 7.84 -3.56 13.98
N GLU A 654 8.84 -3.72 13.11
CA GLU A 654 9.82 -4.82 13.19
C GLU A 654 10.68 -4.74 14.45
N LYS A 655 11.09 -3.53 14.84
CA LYS A 655 11.79 -3.29 16.11
C LYS A 655 10.94 -3.71 17.31
N SER A 656 9.65 -3.42 17.31
CA SER A 656 8.73 -3.83 18.37
C SER A 656 8.60 -5.36 18.46
N LYS A 657 8.65 -6.06 17.32
CA LYS A 657 8.70 -7.54 17.28
C LYS A 657 10.00 -8.07 17.90
N LEU A 658 11.15 -7.43 17.63
CA LEU A 658 12.43 -7.80 18.26
C LEU A 658 12.42 -7.56 19.75
N ASP A 659 11.99 -6.39 20.23
CA ASP A 659 11.89 -6.06 21.65
C ASP A 659 11.00 -7.07 22.40
N ALA A 660 9.84 -7.41 21.82
CA ALA A 660 8.93 -8.40 22.39
C ALA A 660 9.56 -9.80 22.46
N GLU A 661 10.47 -10.15 21.53
CA GLU A 661 11.17 -11.42 21.53
C GLU A 661 12.34 -11.44 22.52
N VAL A 662 13.25 -10.47 22.44
CA VAL A 662 14.46 -10.42 23.29
C VAL A 662 14.15 -10.17 24.76
N SER A 663 13.03 -9.50 25.08
CA SER A 663 12.61 -9.25 26.47
C SER A 663 12.17 -10.51 27.24
N LYS A 664 11.88 -11.62 26.53
CA LYS A 664 11.57 -12.92 27.13
C LYS A 664 12.80 -13.58 27.76
N TRP A 665 13.98 -13.21 27.28
CA TRP A 665 15.23 -13.89 27.56
C TRP A 665 16.10 -13.07 28.51
N ASP A 666 16.73 -13.75 29.47
CA ASP A 666 17.87 -13.22 30.22
C ASP A 666 19.09 -13.21 29.30
N ASP A 667 19.79 -12.08 29.26
CA ASP A 667 20.98 -11.87 28.43
C ASP A 667 22.27 -12.34 29.12
N SER A 668 22.19 -12.70 30.40
CA SER A 668 23.31 -13.24 31.19
C SER A 668 23.80 -14.58 30.62
N GLY A 669 24.85 -14.52 29.80
CA GLY A 669 25.44 -15.70 29.15
C GLY A 669 24.72 -16.14 27.87
N ASN A 670 24.03 -15.22 27.18
CA ASN A 670 23.45 -15.45 25.85
C ASN A 670 23.91 -14.37 24.86
N ASP A 671 25.04 -14.62 24.20
CA ASP A 671 25.64 -13.67 23.26
C ASP A 671 24.77 -13.38 22.03
N ILE A 672 23.88 -14.30 21.62
CA ILE A 672 22.92 -14.04 20.53
C ILE A 672 21.94 -12.93 20.93
N ILE A 673 21.43 -12.94 22.16
CA ILE A 673 20.52 -11.90 22.65
C ILE A 673 21.25 -10.56 22.82
N VAL A 674 22.50 -10.59 23.31
CA VAL A 674 23.34 -9.38 23.43
C VAL A 674 23.62 -8.76 22.06
N LEU A 675 24.04 -9.57 21.08
CA LEU A 675 24.29 -9.12 19.71
C LEU A 675 23.00 -8.61 19.05
N ALA A 676 21.85 -9.26 19.26
CA ALA A 676 20.57 -8.79 18.72
C ALA A 676 20.20 -7.40 19.28
N LYS A 677 20.38 -7.17 20.58
CA LYS A 677 20.17 -5.84 21.20
C LYS A 677 21.16 -4.80 20.67
N GLN A 678 22.43 -5.18 20.52
CA GLN A 678 23.46 -4.29 19.97
C GLN A 678 23.15 -3.88 18.53
N MET A 679 22.83 -4.84 17.65
CA MET A 679 22.45 -4.57 16.27
C MET A 679 21.18 -3.72 16.19
N CYS A 680 20.19 -3.97 17.06
CA CYS A 680 18.98 -3.15 17.17
C CYS A 680 19.29 -1.69 17.51
N MET A 681 20.14 -1.45 18.50
CA MET A 681 20.55 -0.11 18.91
C MET A 681 21.25 0.64 17.77
N ILE A 682 22.21 0.01 17.10
CA ILE A 682 22.94 0.69 16.01
C ILE A 682 22.02 0.95 14.80
N MET A 683 21.12 0.01 14.46
CA MET A 683 20.13 0.23 13.40
C MET A 683 19.18 1.39 13.75
N MET A 684 18.77 1.53 15.02
CA MET A 684 18.01 2.68 15.49
C MET A 684 18.77 3.99 15.28
N GLU A 685 20.04 4.07 15.68
CA GLU A 685 20.89 5.26 15.48
C GLU A 685 21.01 5.63 14.00
N MET A 686 21.13 4.64 13.11
CA MET A 686 21.16 4.84 11.66
C MET A 686 19.81 5.32 11.10
N THR A 687 18.68 4.83 11.62
CA THR A 687 17.35 5.33 11.23
C THR A 687 17.01 6.69 11.85
N ASP A 688 17.59 7.06 12.99
CA ASP A 688 17.42 8.40 13.55
C ASP A 688 18.26 9.43 12.79
N PHE A 689 19.43 9.04 12.28
CA PHE A 689 20.24 9.87 11.38
C PHE A 689 19.46 10.33 10.14
N THR A 690 18.69 9.43 9.51
CA THR A 690 17.87 9.80 8.33
C THR A 690 16.74 10.76 8.66
N ARG A 691 16.34 10.86 9.93
CA ARG A 691 15.37 11.85 10.44
C ARG A 691 16.02 13.18 10.85
N GLY A 692 17.34 13.30 10.68
CA GLY A 692 18.12 14.44 11.17
C GLY A 692 18.30 14.47 12.69
N LYS A 693 18.06 13.34 13.37
CA LYS A 693 18.17 13.19 14.83
C LYS A 693 19.23 12.15 15.19
N GLY A 694 19.41 11.88 16.48
CA GLY A 694 20.31 10.83 16.94
C GLY A 694 21.80 11.22 16.96
N PRO A 695 22.67 10.25 17.32
CA PRO A 695 24.06 10.52 17.69
C PRO A 695 25.03 10.59 16.49
N LEU A 696 24.67 10.04 15.33
CA LEU A 696 25.52 10.03 14.13
C LEU A 696 25.47 11.41 13.47
N LYS A 697 26.62 12.04 13.19
CA LYS A 697 26.66 13.42 12.65
C LYS A 697 26.96 13.45 11.16
N ASN A 698 27.88 12.60 10.70
CA ASN A 698 28.40 12.61 9.34
C ASN A 698 28.25 11.24 8.65
N THR A 699 28.38 11.21 7.33
CA THR A 699 28.36 9.96 6.56
C THR A 699 29.44 8.97 7.02
N SER A 700 30.59 9.47 7.51
CA SER A 700 31.65 8.67 8.14
C SER A 700 31.14 7.88 9.35
N ASP A 701 30.32 8.49 10.20
CA ASP A 701 29.69 7.83 11.36
C ASP A 701 28.72 6.74 10.92
N VAL A 702 27.93 7.00 9.87
CA VAL A 702 26.98 6.03 9.30
C VAL A 702 27.71 4.83 8.69
N ILE A 703 28.83 5.05 7.99
CA ILE A 703 29.70 3.98 7.48
C ILE A 703 30.30 3.18 8.64
N SER A 704 30.74 3.85 9.71
CA SER A 704 31.25 3.16 10.90
C SER A 704 30.16 2.35 11.60
N ALA A 705 28.93 2.86 11.69
CA ALA A 705 27.79 2.15 12.25
C ALA A 705 27.45 0.89 11.45
N ALA A 706 27.42 0.98 10.11
CA ALA A 706 27.21 -0.15 9.21
C ALA A 706 28.30 -1.23 9.37
N LYS A 707 29.57 -0.83 9.51
CA LYS A 707 30.69 -1.76 9.80
C LYS A 707 30.51 -2.46 11.15
N LYS A 708 30.14 -1.72 12.22
CA LYS A 708 29.87 -2.30 13.55
C LYS A 708 28.73 -3.32 13.50
N ILE A 709 27.67 -3.04 12.74
CA ILE A 709 26.57 -3.99 12.52
C ILE A 709 27.07 -5.24 11.79
N ALA A 710 27.88 -5.08 10.73
CA ALA A 710 28.40 -6.22 9.98
C ALA A 710 29.33 -7.10 10.83
N GLU A 711 30.15 -6.51 11.70
CA GLU A 711 30.95 -7.26 12.68
C GLU A 711 30.07 -8.03 13.67
N ALA A 712 29.02 -7.40 14.21
CA ALA A 712 28.06 -8.05 15.10
C ALA A 712 27.29 -9.18 14.39
N GLY A 713 26.86 -8.95 13.15
CA GLY A 713 26.21 -9.94 12.29
C GLY A 713 27.12 -11.14 11.99
N SER A 714 28.41 -10.92 11.73
CA SER A 714 29.39 -12.01 11.54
C SER A 714 29.61 -12.83 12.81
N ARG A 715 29.61 -12.20 14.00
CA ARG A 715 29.65 -12.93 15.28
C ARG A 715 28.36 -13.73 15.51
N MET A 716 27.20 -13.17 15.18
CA MET A 716 25.91 -13.85 15.27
C MET A 716 25.84 -15.06 14.32
N ASP A 717 26.36 -14.93 13.09
CA ASP A 717 26.49 -16.03 12.12
C ASP A 717 27.34 -17.18 12.68
N LYS A 718 28.52 -16.90 13.26
CA LYS A 718 29.38 -17.92 13.88
C LYS A 718 28.65 -18.68 15.00
N LEU A 719 27.95 -17.96 15.88
CA LEU A 719 27.19 -18.57 16.98
C LEU A 719 25.99 -19.38 16.46
N GLY A 720 25.26 -18.85 15.49
CA GLY A 720 24.11 -19.52 14.89
C GLY A 720 24.50 -20.80 14.15
N ARG A 721 25.63 -20.79 13.41
CA ARG A 721 26.16 -21.99 12.74
C ARG A 721 26.57 -23.06 13.74
N ALA A 722 27.23 -22.69 14.84
CA ALA A 722 27.56 -23.63 15.90
C ALA A 722 26.32 -24.32 16.49
N ILE A 723 25.22 -23.58 16.67
CA ILE A 723 23.92 -24.16 17.09
C ILE A 723 23.32 -25.05 15.98
N ALA A 724 23.38 -24.60 14.73
CA ALA A 724 22.85 -25.31 13.58
C ALA A 724 23.56 -26.67 13.39
N ASP A 725 24.87 -26.74 13.59
CA ASP A 725 25.67 -27.97 13.47
C ASP A 725 25.35 -29.01 14.55
N GLN A 726 24.90 -28.55 15.70
CA GLN A 726 24.47 -29.39 16.80
C GLN A 726 22.99 -29.79 16.66
N CYS A 727 22.22 -29.14 15.79
CA CYS A 727 20.80 -29.42 15.66
C CYS A 727 20.57 -30.77 14.94
N PRO A 728 19.93 -31.76 15.60
CA PRO A 728 19.67 -33.07 14.97
C PRO A 728 18.52 -33.03 13.95
N ASP A 729 17.69 -31.99 14.01
CA ASP A 729 16.54 -31.82 13.13
C ASP A 729 16.91 -31.02 11.89
N SER A 730 16.91 -31.69 10.73
CA SER A 730 17.32 -31.09 9.45
C SER A 730 16.48 -29.87 9.07
N ALA A 731 15.16 -29.89 9.31
CA ALA A 731 14.29 -28.77 8.96
C ALA A 731 14.64 -27.49 9.76
N CYS A 732 14.73 -27.61 11.10
CA CYS A 732 15.12 -26.49 11.95
C CYS A 732 16.54 -25.98 11.66
N LYS A 733 17.46 -26.87 11.28
CA LYS A 733 18.82 -26.50 10.86
C LYS A 733 18.79 -25.63 9.59
N GLN A 734 18.04 -26.05 8.57
CA GLN A 734 17.93 -25.32 7.30
C GLN A 734 17.32 -23.93 7.48
N ASP A 735 16.26 -23.81 8.28
CA ASP A 735 15.63 -22.51 8.58
C ASP A 735 16.62 -21.54 9.25
N LEU A 736 17.38 -22.03 10.25
CA LEU A 736 18.37 -21.23 10.94
C LEU A 736 19.49 -20.76 9.99
N LEU A 737 20.03 -21.64 9.16
CA LEU A 737 21.07 -21.29 8.20
C LEU A 737 20.58 -20.28 7.14
N ALA A 738 19.33 -20.41 6.68
CA ALA A 738 18.74 -19.46 5.75
C ALA A 738 18.60 -18.05 6.35
N TYR A 739 18.21 -17.93 7.62
CA TYR A 739 18.16 -16.62 8.29
C TYR A 739 19.55 -16.01 8.50
N LEU A 740 20.58 -16.83 8.76
CA LEU A 740 21.97 -16.36 8.86
C LEU A 740 22.51 -15.83 7.52
N GLN A 741 22.20 -16.51 6.41
CA GLN A 741 22.51 -16.00 5.07
C GLN A 741 21.83 -14.65 4.81
N ARG A 742 20.56 -14.49 5.23
CA ARG A 742 19.85 -13.20 5.14
C ARG A 742 20.49 -12.11 6.00
N ILE A 743 20.99 -12.43 7.19
CA ILE A 743 21.77 -11.47 8.00
C ILE A 743 23.01 -11.01 7.23
N ALA A 744 23.75 -11.93 6.61
CA ALA A 744 24.93 -11.58 5.81
C ALA A 744 24.58 -10.66 4.64
N LEU A 745 23.50 -10.97 3.91
CA LEU A 745 22.97 -10.13 2.82
C LEU A 745 22.64 -8.72 3.30
N TYR A 746 21.80 -8.59 4.32
CA TYR A 746 21.34 -7.26 4.73
C TYR A 746 22.42 -6.44 5.44
N CYS A 747 23.39 -7.08 6.11
CA CYS A 747 24.60 -6.41 6.57
C CYS A 747 25.44 -5.86 5.40
N HIS A 748 25.54 -6.60 4.29
CA HIS A 748 26.23 -6.14 3.10
C HIS A 748 25.48 -5.00 2.40
N GLN A 749 24.17 -5.12 2.21
CA GLN A 749 23.32 -4.06 1.66
C GLN A 749 23.39 -2.78 2.49
N LEU A 750 23.32 -2.90 3.82
CA LEU A 750 23.42 -1.76 4.73
C LEU A 750 24.80 -1.06 4.61
N ASN A 751 25.88 -1.83 4.41
CA ASN A 751 27.21 -1.27 4.13
C ASN A 751 27.27 -0.53 2.78
N ILE A 752 26.66 -1.07 1.72
CA ILE A 752 26.56 -0.39 0.42
C ILE A 752 25.78 0.92 0.59
N CYS A 753 24.58 0.85 1.18
CA CYS A 753 23.71 2.01 1.40
C CYS A 753 24.42 3.10 2.23
N SER A 754 25.23 2.72 3.22
CA SER A 754 26.00 3.69 4.02
C SER A 754 27.10 4.42 3.25
N LYS A 755 27.62 3.84 2.16
CA LYS A 755 28.69 4.41 1.32
C LYS A 755 28.14 5.29 0.20
N VAL A 756 26.88 5.12 -0.19
CA VAL A 756 26.21 5.98 -1.17
C VAL A 756 26.04 7.36 -0.53
N LYS A 757 26.70 8.37 -1.08
CA LYS A 757 26.54 9.75 -0.63
C LYS A 757 25.22 10.30 -1.18
N ALA A 758 24.47 10.99 -0.34
CA ALA A 758 23.39 11.84 -0.83
C ALA A 758 23.99 12.90 -1.75
N GLU A 759 23.57 12.94 -3.01
CA GLU A 759 23.99 13.99 -3.93
C GLU A 759 23.39 15.32 -3.51
N VAL A 760 24.24 16.33 -3.37
CA VAL A 760 23.84 17.70 -3.06
C VAL A 760 24.11 18.54 -4.30
N GLN A 761 23.05 18.94 -4.99
CA GLN A 761 23.13 19.80 -6.15
C GLN A 761 22.99 21.27 -5.71
N ASN A 762 23.82 22.15 -6.28
CA ASN A 762 23.79 23.57 -5.98
C ASN A 762 23.14 24.29 -7.17
N LEU A 763 21.85 24.63 -7.08
CA LEU A 763 21.10 25.24 -8.19
C LEU A 763 20.77 26.72 -7.89
N GLY A 764 21.65 27.63 -8.33
CA GLY A 764 21.42 29.07 -8.22
C GLY A 764 21.76 29.67 -6.86
N GLY A 765 22.71 29.07 -6.13
CA GLY A 765 23.16 29.54 -4.81
C GLY A 765 22.45 28.86 -3.62
N GLU A 766 21.53 27.93 -3.91
CA GLU A 766 20.71 27.23 -2.91
C GLU A 766 20.93 25.70 -3.02
N LEU A 767 21.09 25.05 -1.85
CA LEU A 767 21.44 23.62 -1.74
C LEU A 767 20.18 22.75 -1.85
N VAL A 768 20.16 21.84 -2.82
CA VAL A 768 19.10 20.86 -3.04
C VAL A 768 19.68 19.44 -2.89
N VAL A 769 19.02 18.58 -2.10
CA VAL A 769 19.49 17.20 -1.86
C VAL A 769 18.62 16.21 -2.64
N SER A 770 19.22 15.53 -3.61
CA SER A 770 18.59 14.47 -4.42
C SER A 770 18.86 13.06 -3.85
N GLY A 771 18.90 12.92 -2.51
CA GLY A 771 19.44 11.74 -1.82
C GLY A 771 18.46 10.92 -0.97
N VAL A 772 17.15 11.14 -1.09
CA VAL A 772 16.15 10.44 -0.26
C VAL A 772 16.12 8.94 -0.53
N ASP A 773 16.37 8.51 -1.77
CA ASP A 773 16.41 7.08 -2.12
C ASP A 773 17.52 6.31 -1.40
N SER A 774 18.67 6.96 -1.19
CA SER A 774 19.77 6.39 -0.38
C SER A 774 19.34 6.21 1.08
N ALA A 775 18.66 7.21 1.65
CA ALA A 775 18.14 7.15 3.01
C ALA A 775 17.01 6.09 3.15
N MET A 776 16.10 6.00 2.17
CA MET A 776 15.04 4.99 2.13
C MET A 776 15.63 3.57 1.99
N SER A 777 16.62 3.39 1.12
CA SER A 777 17.33 2.11 0.95
C SER A 777 18.05 1.69 2.23
N LEU A 778 18.66 2.64 2.95
CA LEU A 778 19.29 2.41 4.25
C LEU A 778 18.27 1.94 5.31
N ILE A 779 17.12 2.62 5.42
CA ILE A 779 16.05 2.24 6.36
C ILE A 779 15.48 0.87 5.99
N GLN A 780 15.26 0.61 4.70
CA GLN A 780 14.73 -0.66 4.22
C GLN A 780 15.70 -1.83 4.46
N ALA A 781 17.00 -1.63 4.22
CA ALA A 781 18.03 -2.61 4.55
C ALA A 781 18.08 -2.88 6.07
N ALA A 782 17.99 -1.83 6.89
CA ALA A 782 17.93 -1.96 8.35
C ALA A 782 16.67 -2.72 8.81
N LYS A 783 15.50 -2.45 8.21
CA LYS A 783 14.24 -3.17 8.48
C LYS A 783 14.35 -4.66 8.14
N ASN A 784 14.87 -4.96 6.96
CA ASN A 784 15.08 -6.33 6.49
C ASN A 784 16.08 -7.09 7.40
N LEU A 785 17.14 -6.42 7.84
CA LEU A 785 18.10 -6.96 8.80
C LEU A 785 17.43 -7.21 10.16
N MET A 786 16.65 -6.26 10.67
CA MET A 786 15.91 -6.39 11.94
C MET A 786 15.04 -7.64 11.95
N ASN A 787 14.22 -7.85 10.90
CA ASN A 787 13.37 -9.03 10.76
C ASN A 787 14.19 -10.34 10.72
N SER A 788 15.32 -10.34 10.01
CA SER A 788 16.21 -11.50 9.93
C SER A 788 16.87 -11.82 11.28
N VAL A 789 17.22 -10.80 12.07
CA VAL A 789 17.72 -10.94 13.45
C VAL A 789 16.64 -11.54 14.36
N VAL A 790 15.39 -11.06 14.30
CA VAL A 790 14.24 -11.63 15.04
C VAL A 790 14.09 -13.12 14.75
N SER A 791 14.09 -13.48 13.46
CA SER A 791 13.91 -14.85 13.01
C SER A 791 15.07 -15.75 13.45
N THR A 792 16.30 -15.24 13.39
CA THR A 792 17.51 -15.95 13.85
C THR A 792 17.47 -16.22 15.35
N VAL A 793 17.05 -15.27 16.18
CA VAL A 793 16.90 -15.46 17.63
C VAL A 793 15.89 -16.58 17.93
N LYS A 794 14.72 -16.55 17.27
CA LYS A 794 13.69 -17.59 17.44
C LYS A 794 14.17 -18.96 16.99
N ALA A 795 14.75 -19.05 15.80
CA ALA A 795 15.25 -20.30 15.24
C ALA A 795 16.40 -20.90 16.07
N SER A 796 17.30 -20.06 16.59
CA SER A 796 18.40 -20.49 17.46
C SER A 796 17.91 -21.11 18.77
N TYR A 797 16.83 -20.57 19.34
CA TYR A 797 16.18 -21.17 20.51
C TYR A 797 15.56 -22.54 20.18
N VAL A 798 14.82 -22.65 19.07
CA VAL A 798 14.20 -23.92 18.67
C VAL A 798 15.28 -24.97 18.39
N ALA A 799 16.34 -24.62 17.66
CA ALA A 799 17.43 -25.52 17.32
C ALA A 799 18.17 -26.06 18.56
N SER A 800 18.47 -25.17 19.52
CA SER A 800 19.18 -25.53 20.74
C SER A 800 18.36 -26.41 21.70
N THR A 801 17.04 -26.24 21.77
CA THR A 801 16.18 -27.12 22.60
C THR A 801 15.99 -28.52 22.01
N LYS A 802 16.01 -28.68 20.69
CA LYS A 802 15.94 -30.00 20.04
C LYS A 802 17.19 -30.84 20.30
N TYR A 803 18.36 -30.20 20.41
CA TYR A 803 19.61 -30.86 20.80
C TYR A 803 19.55 -31.45 22.23
N GLN A 804 19.08 -30.69 23.21
CA GLN A 804 18.98 -31.13 24.62
C GLN A 804 18.06 -32.34 24.84
N LYS A 805 17.09 -32.58 23.95
CA LYS A 805 16.22 -33.76 24.01
C LYS A 805 16.84 -35.02 23.39
N SER A 806 17.79 -34.87 22.47
CA SER A 806 18.34 -35.99 21.70
C SER A 806 19.50 -36.71 22.39
N GLN A 807 20.26 -36.03 23.26
CA GLN A 807 21.27 -36.65 24.10
C GLN A 807 20.81 -36.53 25.54
N GLY A 808 20.38 -37.65 26.14
CA GLY A 808 19.89 -37.68 27.53
C GLY A 808 20.85 -36.97 28.49
N MET A 809 20.29 -36.36 29.53
CA MET A 809 20.90 -35.41 30.48
C MET A 809 22.19 -35.93 31.16
N GLN A 810 23.29 -36.01 30.42
CA GLN A 810 24.63 -36.30 30.92
C GLN A 810 25.57 -35.17 30.51
N ASN A 811 26.33 -34.70 31.50
CA ASN A 811 27.27 -33.59 31.48
C ASN A 811 28.09 -33.49 30.19
N LEU A 812 27.77 -32.50 29.35
CA LEU A 812 28.65 -32.01 28.29
C LEU A 812 28.70 -30.49 28.38
N ASN A 813 29.91 -30.02 28.67
CA ASN A 813 30.30 -28.62 28.78
C ASN A 813 30.10 -27.94 27.40
N MET A 814 29.01 -27.18 27.23
CA MET A 814 28.88 -26.23 26.13
C MET A 814 29.20 -24.84 26.68
N PRO A 815 30.33 -24.21 26.32
CA PRO A 815 30.52 -22.80 26.59
C PRO A 815 30.02 -22.02 25.36
N ALA A 816 28.86 -21.38 25.45
CA ALA A 816 28.65 -20.07 24.82
C ALA A 816 27.28 -19.46 25.14
N ILE A 817 26.18 -20.24 25.10
CA ILE A 817 24.82 -19.65 25.09
C ILE A 817 23.84 -20.40 25.99
N SER A 818 23.34 -19.73 27.03
CA SER A 818 22.32 -20.24 27.96
C SER A 818 20.96 -19.60 27.67
N TRP A 819 19.97 -20.40 27.28
CA TRP A 819 18.59 -19.92 27.14
C TRP A 819 17.89 -19.94 28.49
N ARG A 820 17.80 -18.77 29.13
CA ARG A 820 17.10 -18.59 30.39
C ARG A 820 15.93 -17.64 30.19
N MET A 821 14.73 -18.07 30.55
CA MET A 821 13.59 -17.17 30.56
C MET A 821 13.76 -16.14 31.68
N LYS A 822 13.52 -14.87 31.36
CA LYS A 822 13.47 -13.82 32.36
C LYS A 822 12.28 -14.07 33.29
N ALA A 823 12.45 -13.85 34.59
CA ALA A 823 11.35 -14.00 35.55
C ALA A 823 10.16 -13.12 35.11
N PRO A 824 8.92 -13.65 35.07
CA PRO A 824 7.78 -12.91 34.56
C PRO A 824 7.54 -11.70 35.45
N GLU A 825 7.86 -10.51 34.94
CA GLU A 825 7.50 -9.26 35.59
C GLU A 825 5.97 -9.21 35.75
N LYS A 826 5.51 -8.73 36.90
CA LYS A 826 4.08 -8.51 37.13
C LYS A 826 3.64 -7.38 36.20
N LYS A 827 3.10 -7.74 35.03
CA LYS A 827 2.41 -6.77 34.18
C LYS A 827 1.24 -6.22 34.99
N PRO A 828 1.08 -4.89 35.09
CA PRO A 828 -0.10 -4.31 35.72
C PRO A 828 -1.34 -4.78 34.96
N LEU A 829 -2.36 -5.26 35.67
CA LEU A 829 -3.62 -5.77 35.08
C LEU A 829 -4.37 -4.69 34.28
N VAL A 830 -3.99 -3.42 34.45
CA VAL A 830 -4.41 -2.28 33.65
C VAL A 830 -3.13 -1.63 33.14
N LYS A 831 -2.86 -1.70 31.83
CA LYS A 831 -2.03 -0.68 31.21
C LYS A 831 -2.76 0.64 31.46
N ARG A 832 -2.24 1.53 32.31
CA ARG A 832 -2.47 2.94 32.01
C ARG A 832 -1.88 3.10 30.61
N GLU A 833 -2.69 3.51 29.65
CA GLU A 833 -2.14 4.03 28.40
C GLU A 833 -1.00 4.94 28.82
N LYS A 834 0.21 4.67 28.30
CA LYS A 834 1.18 5.75 28.25
C LYS A 834 0.44 6.82 27.44
N GLN A 835 0.08 7.92 28.08
CA GLN A 835 0.03 9.17 27.35
C GLN A 835 1.39 9.24 26.67
N ASP A 836 1.32 9.41 25.35
CA ASP A 836 2.45 9.81 24.56
C ASP A 836 2.97 11.11 25.21
N ASP A 837 4.03 11.01 26.01
CA ASP A 837 4.73 12.18 26.56
C ASP A 837 5.57 12.75 25.41
N GLY A 838 4.86 13.38 24.48
CA GLY A 838 5.42 13.92 23.24
C GLY A 838 4.37 14.67 22.42
N GLN A 839 3.56 15.53 23.07
CA GLN A 839 2.84 16.60 22.37
C GLN A 839 2.37 17.69 23.33
N THR A 840 3.27 18.60 23.66
CA THR A 840 2.94 19.97 24.03
C THR A 840 2.53 20.72 22.77
N ASN A 841 1.30 20.52 22.26
CA ASN A 841 0.73 21.51 21.34
C ASN A 841 -0.79 21.68 21.45
N LYS A 842 -1.19 22.94 21.36
CA LYS A 842 -2.50 23.50 21.72
C LYS A 842 -3.67 22.82 21.01
N VAL A 843 -4.70 22.54 21.81
CA VAL A 843 -6.02 22.04 21.43
C VAL A 843 -6.66 22.92 20.34
N LYS A 844 -6.78 22.40 19.12
CA LYS A 844 -7.94 22.63 18.25
C LYS A 844 -8.82 21.38 18.29
N ARG A 845 -10.09 21.57 18.63
CA ARG A 845 -11.11 20.53 18.81
C ARG A 845 -11.26 19.67 17.55
N SER A 846 -10.66 18.48 17.57
CA SER A 846 -11.10 17.30 16.85
C SER A 846 -11.28 16.16 17.86
N SER A 847 -12.31 15.36 17.62
CA SER A 847 -13.03 14.58 18.62
C SER A 847 -12.17 13.61 19.43
N GLN A 848 -12.05 13.89 20.73
CA GLN A 848 -11.49 12.97 21.74
C GLN A 848 -12.02 11.55 21.52
N LYS A 849 -11.12 10.59 21.25
CA LYS A 849 -11.40 9.16 21.41
C LYS A 849 -11.86 8.95 22.85
N LYS A 850 -13.17 8.83 23.04
CA LYS A 850 -13.75 8.51 24.35
C LYS A 850 -13.26 7.12 24.75
N HIS A 851 -12.71 7.03 25.96
CA HIS A 851 -12.55 5.77 26.66
C HIS A 851 -13.95 5.16 26.88
N ILE A 852 -14.35 4.26 25.99
CA ILE A 852 -15.61 3.54 26.13
C ILE A 852 -15.31 2.30 26.98
N ASN A 853 -15.87 2.27 28.19
CA ASN A 853 -15.87 1.08 29.03
C ASN A 853 -16.45 -0.10 28.21
N PRO A 854 -15.90 -1.34 28.24
CA PRO A 854 -16.43 -2.47 27.46
C PRO A 854 -17.95 -2.70 27.62
N VAL A 855 -18.50 -2.36 28.80
CA VAL A 855 -19.93 -2.38 29.10
C VAL A 855 -20.67 -1.21 28.43
N GLN A 856 -20.00 -0.07 28.31
CA GLN A 856 -20.47 1.09 27.58
C GLN A 856 -20.42 0.87 26.05
N ALA A 857 -19.45 0.09 25.53
CA ALA A 857 -19.37 -0.27 24.10
C ALA A 857 -20.51 -1.20 23.68
N LEU A 858 -20.91 -2.12 24.57
CA LEU A 858 -22.12 -2.93 24.42
C LEU A 858 -23.40 -2.06 24.51
N SER A 859 -23.42 -1.06 25.40
CA SER A 859 -24.53 -0.09 25.50
C SER A 859 -24.62 0.90 24.33
N GLU A 860 -23.49 1.19 23.65
CA GLU A 860 -23.37 2.15 22.54
C GLU A 860 -23.59 1.52 21.16
N PHE A 861 -23.95 0.23 21.07
CA PHE A 861 -24.46 -0.36 19.83
C PHE A 861 -25.71 0.42 19.37
N LYS A 862 -25.49 1.43 18.52
CA LYS A 862 -26.48 2.12 17.70
C LYS A 862 -26.49 1.43 16.35
N ALA A 863 -27.20 0.31 16.25
CA ALA A 863 -27.78 -0.05 14.98
C ALA A 863 -29.02 0.84 14.78
N MET A 864 -28.99 1.63 13.71
CA MET A 864 -30.17 2.25 13.08
C MET A 864 -30.95 3.26 13.94
N ASP A 865 -30.40 4.47 14.08
CA ASP A 865 -31.24 5.68 14.05
C ASP A 865 -31.31 6.14 12.58
N SER A 866 -32.04 5.41 11.71
CA SER A 866 -32.59 5.82 10.40
C SER A 866 -33.10 4.60 9.64
N ILE A 867 -34.39 4.30 9.80
CA ILE A 867 -35.24 3.74 8.73
C ILE A 867 -35.83 4.93 8.00
#